data_AF-A0A935V6X0-F1
#
_entry.id   AF-A0A935V6X0-F1
#
_cell.length_a   1.000
_cell.length_b   1.000
_cell.length_c   1.000
_cell.angle_alpha   90.00
_cell.angle_beta   90.00
_cell.angle_gamma   90.00
#
_symmetry.space_group_name_H-M   'P 1'
#
loop_
_entity.id
_entity.type
_entity.pdbx_description
1 polymer ?
#
loop_
_entity_poly.entity_id
_entity_poly.type
_entity_poly.pdbx_seq_one_letter_code
_entity_poly.pdbx_strand_id
1 'polypeptide(L)'
;MPFIEQLFFGGDHRRDPSARGVLGTSAGVGADVASEVERLCRGWGDPPPMGLQRPALMSFPLAAIMPAIRGRLYAVIRVGAGDEPLFHAVVLGDALYSVFDRNPYLLARHVTFMDTWRPGTSPARIELEADTHEFPEAMIPGKPDCGFIDEAVVQLILNGRMILPLEQATAESDRALALMITCLPVKLRKEMRFASLAASESNAYTLGAVATPGGVYGGWQRLLLATPSSGITPDVAAYQAALVRDLGAGDLNAIARLSLRHEFGGGRELESLVTSVHESRPSTEARSTLEARPNIEPRRLETPLSAVVTPMGQSDFGRAPAAGERRASTGGQGVRTSSVIGGGQGTMAAMRGASGGESRSSQGLGNPRRAVSRRPGLVRSLVAVVVLFLAGAVVTLRINGRTLAQSLDWAGIPGMMPSADGDPAKTLLEVIDVGRVYEDQRSSLAGAGGGLGPSVDQGRRKALANLTAKGAAPLVAQIDLFVNLSADGIQQGSRPDRETERLRSLATQGTVLGNELKRLELAWYSLASGTLWRDLAAMSDEAVAARSDSLTRRDRTALDEARTGMGLTYKIKDLAEARRSVNGMASLVELFEATAWSPRWAADLKAAADLVSPTASPLTRAYRNCAFQLLRVKEAERSPANRGLPYAGELVAQAWPSPAIRGLLPDLRRAAGAFARDDAPALVAGTLKLYAELGDPARAAGQAATDSQYLARLEANPAFKFDAAAYRPFIDRLRYEATVRRVAATGSSSKASADAARFRRAVADGRTTPQWRALADSLRTPFLAEWARRQAGAAEVAAGEQRQARSGQLAATRAATVDLRRAVAEGKDWSADWRRVSALATRFLGEAAASGDGADGTAEVAELAAALERALPLRLEQATIRLPQPALTLPEVAVLELAAPSAANPWRSRAFTVGPSAPAGTGWVGHVDLDWTVLLGARDELSGRVVAADGRVLLRFTAPSLADGGGPGTFGRLRPADGGSVHLKAGAGWWSALEVPAPAVNF
;
A
#
# COMPACT_ATOMS: atom_id res chain seq x y z
N MET A 1 -9.83 13.92 -22.59
CA MET A 1 -9.24 14.71 -21.51
C MET A 1 -9.91 14.35 -20.19
N PRO A 2 -9.22 14.44 -19.04
CA PRO A 2 -9.87 14.28 -17.75
C PRO A 2 -10.85 15.45 -17.54
N PHE A 3 -12.04 15.14 -17.03
CA PHE A 3 -13.09 16.13 -16.85
C PHE A 3 -13.77 15.96 -15.50
N ILE A 4 -14.46 17.02 -15.09
CA ILE A 4 -15.20 17.16 -13.84
C ILE A 4 -16.66 17.46 -14.18
N GLU A 5 -17.56 16.79 -13.47
CA GLU A 5 -18.99 17.05 -13.52
C GLU A 5 -19.40 17.88 -12.31
N GLN A 6 -20.42 18.73 -12.46
CA GLN A 6 -20.81 19.75 -11.47
C GLN A 6 -22.25 19.52 -11.00
N LEU A 7 -22.51 19.78 -9.72
CA LEU A 7 -23.84 19.79 -9.12
C LEU A 7 -23.96 20.97 -8.14
N PHE A 8 -25.09 21.67 -8.21
CA PHE A 8 -25.44 22.74 -7.28
C PHE A 8 -26.61 22.32 -6.41
N PHE A 9 -26.50 22.58 -5.11
CA PHE A 9 -27.52 22.28 -4.12
C PHE A 9 -27.68 23.49 -3.18
N GLY A 10 -28.92 23.87 -2.87
CA GLY A 10 -29.20 25.06 -2.05
C GLY A 10 -30.70 25.34 -1.95
N GLY A 11 -31.07 26.48 -1.36
CA GLY A 11 -32.47 26.91 -1.26
C GLY A 11 -33.06 27.25 -2.64
N ASP A 12 -34.25 26.73 -2.93
CA ASP A 12 -35.03 27.17 -4.10
C ASP A 12 -35.94 28.33 -3.70
N HIS A 13 -35.43 29.56 -3.86
CA HIS A 13 -36.17 30.79 -3.53
C HIS A 13 -37.53 30.93 -4.25
N ARG A 14 -37.85 30.08 -5.24
CA ARG A 14 -39.13 30.11 -5.97
C ARG A 14 -40.22 29.23 -5.38
N ARG A 15 -39.89 28.19 -4.61
CA ARG A 15 -40.87 27.18 -4.14
C ARG A 15 -41.05 27.18 -2.63
N ASP A 16 -39.97 27.33 -1.88
CA ASP A 16 -39.96 27.43 -0.42
C ASP A 16 -38.54 27.84 0.03
N PRO A 17 -38.34 29.02 0.66
CA PRO A 17 -37.02 29.46 1.13
C PRO A 17 -36.35 28.47 2.09
N SER A 18 -37.15 27.65 2.79
CA SER A 18 -36.66 26.65 3.74
C SER A 18 -36.33 25.31 3.09
N ALA A 19 -36.83 25.03 1.88
CA ALA A 19 -36.60 23.77 1.19
C ALA A 19 -35.31 23.83 0.34
N ARG A 20 -34.29 23.10 0.79
CA ARG A 20 -33.06 22.88 0.00
C ARG A 20 -33.26 21.74 -1.00
N GLY A 21 -32.74 21.90 -2.20
CA GLY A 21 -32.79 20.89 -3.27
C GLY A 21 -31.65 21.05 -4.29
N VAL A 22 -31.59 20.12 -5.24
CA VAL A 22 -30.66 20.21 -6.37
C VAL A 22 -31.12 21.32 -7.30
N LEU A 23 -30.28 22.33 -7.48
CA LEU A 23 -30.54 23.54 -8.27
C LEU A 23 -30.16 23.37 -9.74
N GLY A 24 -29.15 22.54 -10.01
CA GLY A 24 -28.71 22.21 -11.36
C GLY A 24 -27.58 21.18 -11.36
N THR A 25 -27.49 20.39 -12.43
CA THR A 25 -26.44 19.39 -12.65
C THR A 25 -25.89 19.51 -14.06
N SER A 26 -24.60 19.24 -14.24
CA SER A 26 -24.06 19.01 -15.58
C SER A 26 -24.62 17.72 -16.18
N ALA A 27 -24.63 17.64 -17.51
CA ALA A 27 -25.31 16.57 -18.24
C ALA A 27 -24.78 15.16 -17.92
N GLY A 28 -23.53 15.03 -17.44
CA GLY A 28 -22.95 13.73 -17.10
C GLY A 28 -23.31 13.22 -15.71
N VAL A 29 -23.87 14.04 -14.80
CA VAL A 29 -24.26 13.60 -13.46
C VAL A 29 -25.54 12.77 -13.53
N GLY A 30 -25.42 11.45 -13.34
CA GLY A 30 -26.57 10.55 -13.26
C GLY A 30 -27.38 10.73 -11.96
N ALA A 31 -28.64 10.26 -11.97
CA ALA A 31 -29.56 10.40 -10.84
C ALA A 31 -29.02 9.79 -9.53
N ASP A 32 -28.34 8.65 -9.60
CA ASP A 32 -27.77 7.99 -8.42
C ASP A 32 -26.67 8.84 -7.75
N VAL A 33 -25.80 9.45 -8.56
CA VAL A 33 -24.74 10.34 -8.08
C VAL A 33 -25.35 11.61 -7.52
N ALA A 34 -26.33 12.20 -8.23
CA ALA A 34 -27.01 13.39 -7.75
C ALA A 34 -27.69 13.15 -6.39
N SER A 35 -28.39 12.02 -6.24
CA SER A 35 -29.04 11.63 -4.98
C SER A 35 -28.04 11.38 -3.86
N GLU A 36 -26.91 10.72 -4.15
CA GLU A 36 -25.86 10.50 -3.16
C GLU A 36 -25.22 11.81 -2.70
N VAL A 37 -24.88 12.71 -3.64
CA VAL A 37 -24.32 14.03 -3.33
C VAL A 37 -25.32 14.89 -2.58
N GLU A 38 -26.60 14.87 -2.95
CA GLU A 38 -27.68 15.55 -2.23
C GLU A 38 -27.74 15.08 -0.76
N ARG A 39 -27.70 13.76 -0.53
CA ARG A 39 -27.67 13.20 0.83
C ARG A 39 -26.44 13.65 1.61
N LEU A 40 -25.27 13.78 0.96
CA LEU A 40 -24.06 14.32 1.58
C LEU A 40 -24.22 15.79 1.96
N CYS A 41 -24.77 16.62 1.07
CA CYS A 41 -25.06 18.04 1.36
C CYS A 41 -26.07 18.20 2.51
N ARG A 42 -27.13 17.39 2.54
CA ARG A 42 -28.10 17.38 3.65
C ARG A 42 -27.47 16.92 4.96
N GLY A 43 -26.55 15.96 4.88
CA GLY A 43 -25.83 15.43 6.04
C GLY A 43 -24.84 16.41 6.69
N TRP A 44 -24.55 17.55 6.04
CA TRP A 44 -23.75 18.62 6.65
C TRP A 44 -24.49 19.34 7.78
N GLY A 45 -25.83 19.39 7.71
CA GLY A 45 -26.69 20.00 8.71
C GLY A 45 -27.10 21.45 8.38
N ASP A 46 -27.69 22.12 9.36
CA ASP A 46 -28.06 23.53 9.26
C ASP A 46 -26.82 24.42 9.49
N PRO A 47 -26.67 25.51 8.74
CA PRO A 47 -25.60 26.47 8.96
C PRO A 47 -25.73 27.08 10.36
N PRO A 48 -24.61 27.51 10.96
CA PRO A 48 -24.67 28.23 12.23
C PRO A 48 -25.56 29.48 12.11
N PRO A 49 -26.17 29.98 13.21
CA PRO A 49 -27.12 31.09 13.17
C PRO A 49 -26.58 32.39 12.54
N MET A 50 -25.26 32.58 12.53
CA MET A 50 -24.59 33.72 11.90
C MET A 50 -24.12 33.46 10.47
N GLY A 51 -24.47 32.30 9.92
CA GLY A 51 -23.92 31.83 8.66
C GLY A 51 -22.43 31.48 8.72
N LEU A 52 -21.92 30.92 7.63
CA LEU A 52 -20.50 30.68 7.47
C LEU A 52 -19.79 31.98 7.14
N GLN A 53 -18.82 32.40 7.98
CA GLN A 53 -17.98 33.57 7.66
C GLN A 53 -17.03 33.30 6.48
N ARG A 54 -16.71 32.03 6.23
CA ARG A 54 -15.83 31.57 5.14
C ARG A 54 -16.37 30.27 4.54
N PRO A 55 -16.05 30.00 3.27
CA PRO A 55 -16.47 28.76 2.63
C PRO A 55 -15.89 27.53 3.33
N ALA A 56 -16.66 26.46 3.39
CA ALA A 56 -16.19 25.15 3.84
C ALA A 56 -15.95 24.22 2.63
N LEU A 57 -15.01 23.29 2.76
CA LEU A 57 -14.75 22.22 1.81
C LEU A 57 -15.04 20.86 2.43
N MET A 58 -15.64 19.99 1.63
CA MET A 58 -15.88 18.60 1.96
C MET A 58 -15.33 17.71 0.86
N SER A 59 -14.91 16.49 1.21
CA SER A 59 -14.45 15.50 0.24
C SER A 59 -14.88 14.11 0.65
N PHE A 60 -15.54 13.40 -0.26
CA PHE A 60 -16.08 12.06 -0.01
C PHE A 60 -15.79 11.12 -1.17
N PRO A 61 -15.35 9.88 -0.91
CA PRO A 61 -15.53 8.82 -1.89
C PRO A 61 -17.02 8.52 -2.04
N LEU A 62 -17.48 8.35 -3.29
CA LEU A 62 -18.86 7.99 -3.60
C LEU A 62 -19.01 6.48 -3.75
N ALA A 63 -20.20 5.96 -3.42
CA ALA A 63 -20.59 4.58 -3.70
C ALA A 63 -21.17 4.44 -5.12
N ALA A 64 -21.82 5.49 -5.63
CA ALA A 64 -22.34 5.55 -6.98
C ALA A 64 -21.22 5.47 -8.03
N ILE A 65 -21.58 4.96 -9.21
CA ILE A 65 -20.69 4.82 -10.37
C ILE A 65 -21.17 5.71 -11.52
N MET A 66 -20.24 6.18 -12.34
CA MET A 66 -20.54 6.96 -13.54
C MET A 66 -19.88 6.28 -14.73
N PRO A 67 -20.64 5.79 -15.72
CA PRO A 67 -20.05 5.12 -16.89
C PRO A 67 -19.01 5.98 -17.63
N ALA A 68 -19.19 7.31 -17.62
CA ALA A 68 -18.31 8.26 -18.29
C ALA A 68 -16.96 8.48 -17.56
N ILE A 69 -16.86 8.16 -16.26
CA ILE A 69 -15.66 8.34 -15.45
C ILE A 69 -15.24 6.99 -14.88
N ARG A 70 -14.11 6.45 -15.35
CA ARG A 70 -13.63 5.13 -14.90
C ARG A 70 -13.09 5.19 -13.47
N GLY A 71 -13.40 4.15 -12.69
CA GLY A 71 -12.86 3.94 -11.35
C GLY A 71 -13.75 4.47 -10.23
N ARG A 72 -13.17 4.60 -9.03
CA ARG A 72 -13.86 5.15 -7.87
C ARG A 72 -14.08 6.65 -8.07
N LEU A 73 -15.27 7.13 -7.74
CA LEU A 73 -15.60 8.55 -7.80
C LEU A 73 -15.39 9.23 -6.46
N TYR A 74 -15.12 10.52 -6.53
CA TYR A 74 -15.04 11.42 -5.40
C TYR A 74 -15.94 12.63 -5.66
N ALA A 75 -16.60 13.11 -4.61
CA ALA A 75 -17.24 14.41 -4.59
C ALA A 75 -16.41 15.36 -3.72
N VAL A 76 -15.99 16.49 -4.27
CA VAL A 76 -15.46 17.62 -3.49
C VAL A 76 -16.51 18.72 -3.51
N ILE A 77 -16.93 19.17 -2.34
CA ILE A 77 -18.08 20.06 -2.18
C ILE A 77 -17.61 21.32 -1.48
N ARG A 78 -17.79 22.48 -2.12
CA ARG A 78 -17.62 23.78 -1.47
C ARG A 78 -18.98 24.28 -0.99
N VAL A 79 -19.05 24.61 0.29
CA VAL A 79 -20.19 25.28 0.93
C VAL A 79 -19.87 26.76 0.95
N GLY A 80 -20.70 27.59 0.31
CA GLY A 80 -20.52 29.03 0.24
C GLY A 80 -20.57 29.70 1.62
N ALA A 81 -20.05 30.92 1.70
CA ALA A 81 -20.23 31.75 2.89
C ALA A 81 -21.67 32.28 2.99
N GLY A 82 -22.10 32.67 4.19
CA GLY A 82 -23.43 33.22 4.46
C GLY A 82 -24.35 32.28 5.25
N ASP A 83 -25.53 32.81 5.54
CA ASP A 83 -26.67 32.22 6.25
C ASP A 83 -27.46 31.20 5.40
N GLU A 84 -27.50 31.40 4.09
CA GLU A 84 -28.08 30.45 3.12
C GLU A 84 -27.02 29.93 2.14
N PRO A 85 -26.11 29.05 2.58
CA PRO A 85 -24.96 28.68 1.77
C PRO A 85 -25.36 27.84 0.55
N LEU A 86 -24.81 28.21 -0.61
CA LEU A 86 -24.82 27.39 -1.82
C LEU A 86 -23.80 26.26 -1.69
N PHE A 87 -24.20 25.03 -1.99
CA PHE A 87 -23.32 23.88 -2.09
C PHE A 87 -22.99 23.66 -3.56
N HIS A 88 -21.72 23.81 -3.90
CA HIS A 88 -21.21 23.48 -5.22
C HIS A 88 -20.33 22.24 -5.13
N ALA A 89 -20.85 21.14 -5.65
CA ALA A 89 -20.18 19.85 -5.70
C ALA A 89 -19.53 19.62 -7.07
N VAL A 90 -18.28 19.18 -7.05
CA VAL A 90 -17.57 18.66 -8.21
C VAL A 90 -17.30 17.18 -8.07
N VAL A 91 -17.61 16.42 -9.11
CA VAL A 91 -17.48 14.97 -9.17
C VAL A 91 -16.38 14.59 -10.14
N LEU A 92 -15.40 13.81 -9.65
CA LEU A 92 -14.21 13.42 -10.40
C LEU A 92 -13.76 11.98 -10.08
N GLY A 93 -13.02 11.37 -10.99
CA GLY A 93 -12.47 10.02 -10.83
C GLY A 93 -11.18 10.00 -10.00
N ASP A 94 -10.87 8.85 -9.39
CA ASP A 94 -9.67 8.63 -8.57
C ASP A 94 -8.37 9.02 -9.29
N ALA A 95 -8.28 8.75 -10.60
CA ALA A 95 -7.11 9.10 -11.40
C ALA A 95 -6.86 10.61 -11.41
N LEU A 96 -7.89 11.42 -11.68
CA LEU A 96 -7.78 12.88 -11.69
C LEU A 96 -7.56 13.41 -10.27
N TYR A 97 -8.29 12.90 -9.28
CA TYR A 97 -8.13 13.40 -7.91
C TYR A 97 -6.76 13.05 -7.31
N SER A 98 -6.15 11.96 -7.76
CA SER A 98 -4.79 11.58 -7.35
C SER A 98 -3.72 12.56 -7.79
N VAL A 99 -3.96 13.32 -8.85
CA VAL A 99 -3.09 14.40 -9.31
C VAL A 99 -3.01 15.52 -8.25
N PHE A 100 -4.11 15.76 -7.55
CA PHE A 100 -4.20 16.69 -6.42
C PHE A 100 -3.93 16.01 -5.07
N ASP A 101 -3.24 14.87 -5.07
CA ASP A 101 -2.97 14.06 -3.89
C ASP A 101 -4.22 13.62 -3.08
N ARG A 102 -5.42 13.70 -3.68
CA ARG A 102 -6.72 13.56 -3.00
C ARG A 102 -6.91 14.58 -1.89
N ASN A 103 -6.38 15.79 -2.10
CA ASN A 103 -6.52 16.93 -1.23
C ASN A 103 -7.55 17.92 -1.84
N PRO A 104 -8.69 18.15 -1.16
CA PRO A 104 -9.74 19.03 -1.68
C PRO A 104 -9.30 20.50 -1.76
N TYR A 105 -8.36 20.92 -0.92
CA TYR A 105 -7.81 22.27 -0.94
C TYR A 105 -6.96 22.53 -2.19
N LEU A 106 -6.19 21.53 -2.62
CA LEU A 106 -5.44 21.62 -3.88
C LEU A 106 -6.40 21.69 -5.07
N LEU A 107 -7.39 20.78 -5.13
CA LEU A 107 -8.39 20.80 -6.19
C LEU A 107 -9.13 22.14 -6.28
N ALA A 108 -9.49 22.74 -5.14
CA ALA A 108 -10.25 23.99 -5.10
C ALA A 108 -9.53 25.23 -5.64
N ARG A 109 -8.24 25.12 -5.93
CA ARG A 109 -7.48 26.15 -6.64
C ARG A 109 -7.59 26.06 -8.15
N HIS A 110 -7.84 24.86 -8.66
CA HIS A 110 -7.97 24.59 -10.09
C HIS A 110 -9.43 24.57 -10.56
N VAL A 111 -10.38 24.64 -9.62
CA VAL A 111 -11.81 24.67 -9.89
C VAL A 111 -12.39 25.99 -9.41
N THR A 112 -13.00 26.75 -10.32
CA THR A 112 -13.77 27.94 -9.94
C THR A 112 -15.10 27.54 -9.33
N PHE A 113 -15.14 27.47 -8.00
CA PHE A 113 -16.39 27.20 -7.32
C PHE A 113 -17.29 28.45 -7.28
N MET A 114 -18.55 28.33 -7.69
CA MET A 114 -19.51 29.44 -7.59
C MET A 114 -20.07 29.56 -6.18
N ASP A 115 -20.21 30.80 -5.71
CA ASP A 115 -20.81 31.15 -4.41
C ASP A 115 -22.26 31.66 -4.57
N THR A 116 -22.73 31.88 -5.79
CA THR A 116 -24.12 32.30 -6.09
C THR A 116 -24.69 31.49 -7.25
N TRP A 117 -25.99 31.21 -7.20
CA TRP A 117 -26.71 30.49 -8.25
C TRP A 117 -27.67 31.41 -9.00
N ARG A 118 -27.68 31.31 -10.34
CA ARG A 118 -28.64 32.01 -11.19
C ARG A 118 -29.60 31.01 -11.83
N PRO A 119 -30.92 31.12 -11.63
CA PRO A 119 -31.89 30.25 -12.26
C PRO A 119 -31.73 30.22 -13.79
N GLY A 120 -31.80 29.03 -14.38
CA GLY A 120 -31.61 28.82 -15.83
C GLY A 120 -30.17 28.62 -16.27
N THR A 121 -29.20 28.72 -15.36
CA THR A 121 -27.81 28.31 -15.63
C THR A 121 -27.75 26.78 -15.66
N SER A 122 -27.19 26.19 -16.73
CA SER A 122 -26.84 24.76 -16.74
C SER A 122 -25.34 24.64 -16.46
N PRO A 123 -24.93 23.86 -15.44
CA PRO A 123 -23.51 23.64 -15.17
C PRO A 123 -22.85 22.98 -16.38
N ALA A 124 -21.84 23.63 -16.96
CA ALA A 124 -21.03 23.00 -17.98
C ALA A 124 -20.12 21.91 -17.35
N ARG A 125 -19.62 20.98 -18.16
CA ARG A 125 -18.50 20.13 -17.74
C ARG A 125 -17.22 20.99 -17.67
N ILE A 126 -16.36 20.75 -16.69
CA ILE A 126 -15.04 21.39 -16.60
C ILE A 126 -13.99 20.40 -17.14
N GLU A 127 -13.21 20.82 -18.12
CA GLU A 127 -12.02 20.08 -18.56
C GLU A 127 -10.81 20.61 -17.81
N LEU A 128 -10.02 19.73 -17.20
CA LEU A 128 -8.78 20.10 -16.52
C LEU A 128 -7.60 19.62 -17.35
N GLU A 129 -6.68 20.52 -17.67
CA GLU A 129 -5.39 20.16 -18.23
C GLU A 129 -4.54 19.53 -17.12
N ALA A 130 -3.92 18.38 -17.41
CA ALA A 130 -3.18 17.58 -16.44
C ALA A 130 -1.76 18.11 -16.14
N ASP A 131 -1.48 19.38 -16.43
CA ASP A 131 -0.18 19.99 -16.18
C ASP A 131 -0.08 20.43 -14.71
N THR A 132 0.46 19.53 -13.88
CA THR A 132 0.46 19.63 -12.41
C THR A 132 1.85 19.50 -11.82
N HIS A 133 2.76 20.39 -12.21
CA HIS A 133 4.06 20.51 -11.53
C HIS A 133 4.23 21.81 -10.74
N GLU A 134 3.36 22.81 -10.91
CA GLU A 134 3.34 23.96 -10.01
C GLU A 134 2.46 23.66 -8.80
N PHE A 135 3.07 23.14 -7.73
CA PHE A 135 2.51 23.30 -6.38
C PHE A 135 2.52 24.80 -6.07
N PRO A 136 1.37 25.50 -6.00
CA PRO A 136 1.40 26.95 -5.86
C PRO A 136 1.74 27.31 -4.41
N GLU A 137 2.68 28.24 -4.25
CA GLU A 137 3.32 28.67 -2.99
C GLU A 137 2.35 29.07 -1.84
N ALA A 138 1.09 29.36 -2.15
CA ALA A 138 0.19 30.04 -1.22
C ALA A 138 -0.60 29.15 -0.23
N MET A 139 -0.43 27.81 -0.23
CA MET A 139 -1.06 26.91 0.77
C MET A 139 -0.05 26.22 1.67
N ILE A 140 1.14 26.81 1.73
CA ILE A 140 2.27 26.13 2.30
C ILE A 140 2.25 26.20 3.83
N PRO A 141 2.22 25.06 4.52
CA PRO A 141 2.45 24.99 5.96
C PRO A 141 3.88 25.38 6.30
N GLY A 142 4.05 26.20 7.33
CA GLY A 142 5.34 26.53 7.88
C GLY A 142 5.87 25.44 8.79
N LYS A 143 7.16 25.54 9.15
CA LYS A 143 7.79 24.70 10.18
C LYS A 143 6.99 24.59 11.50
N PRO A 144 6.26 25.62 11.98
CA PRO A 144 5.42 25.51 13.17
C PRO A 144 4.23 24.54 13.05
N ASP A 145 3.76 24.24 11.83
CA ASP A 145 2.58 23.40 11.61
C ASP A 145 2.86 21.91 11.86
N CYS A 146 4.13 21.49 11.78
CA CYS A 146 4.57 20.09 11.86
C CYS A 146 4.15 19.41 13.18
N GLY A 147 4.32 20.07 14.33
CA GLY A 147 3.95 19.49 15.63
C GLY A 147 2.45 19.17 15.74
N PHE A 148 1.58 20.00 15.14
CA PHE A 148 0.13 19.76 15.12
C PHE A 148 -0.23 18.55 14.31
N ILE A 149 0.51 18.30 13.24
CA ILE A 149 0.24 17.19 12.33
C ILE A 149 0.59 15.87 12.98
N ASP A 150 1.67 15.82 13.76
CA ASP A 150 2.02 14.62 14.53
C ASP A 150 0.87 14.23 15.47
N GLU A 151 0.39 15.17 16.28
CA GLU A 151 -0.70 14.93 17.23
C GLU A 151 -2.00 14.58 16.52
N ALA A 152 -2.34 15.35 15.49
CA ALA A 152 -3.53 15.14 14.67
C ALA A 152 -3.56 13.74 14.04
N VAL A 153 -2.44 13.33 13.44
CA VAL A 153 -2.32 12.03 12.80
C VAL A 153 -2.35 10.90 13.84
N VAL A 154 -1.72 11.08 15.00
CA VAL A 154 -1.80 10.12 16.10
C VAL A 154 -3.25 9.96 16.57
N GLN A 155 -3.99 11.05 16.77
CA GLN A 155 -5.40 11.01 17.16
C GLN A 155 -6.26 10.30 16.10
N LEU A 156 -6.02 10.57 14.82
CA LEU A 156 -6.71 9.89 13.73
C LEU A 156 -6.45 8.37 13.74
N ILE A 157 -5.21 7.96 13.99
CA ILE A 157 -4.83 6.53 14.04
C ILE A 157 -5.44 5.83 15.25
N LEU A 158 -5.37 6.47 16.42
CA LEU A 158 -5.83 5.89 17.67
C LEU A 158 -7.36 5.76 17.71
N ASN A 159 -8.06 6.78 17.24
CA ASN A 159 -9.52 6.87 17.38
C ASN A 159 -10.28 6.53 16.08
N GLY A 160 -9.56 6.28 14.98
CA GLY A 160 -10.14 6.08 13.65
C GLY A 160 -10.86 7.31 13.09
N ARG A 161 -10.76 8.43 13.82
CA ARG A 161 -11.46 9.68 13.54
C ARG A 161 -10.76 10.83 14.27
N MET A 162 -10.62 11.96 13.59
CA MET A 162 -10.14 13.20 14.19
C MET A 162 -11.15 14.32 13.98
N ILE A 163 -11.46 15.01 15.08
CA ILE A 163 -12.30 16.20 15.10
C ILE A 163 -11.48 17.34 15.71
N LEU A 164 -11.35 18.46 15.00
CA LEU A 164 -10.67 19.67 15.46
C LEU A 164 -11.72 20.72 15.82
N PRO A 165 -12.03 20.96 17.11
CA PRO A 165 -12.93 22.04 17.49
C PRO A 165 -12.20 23.38 17.32
N LEU A 166 -12.67 24.21 16.39
CA LEU A 166 -12.10 25.53 16.11
C LEU A 166 -13.11 26.60 16.52
N GLU A 167 -12.64 27.64 17.23
CA GLU A 167 -13.49 28.79 17.57
C GLU A 167 -13.89 29.57 16.30
N GLN A 168 -12.95 29.73 15.36
CA GLN A 168 -13.16 30.43 14.09
C GLN A 168 -12.38 29.80 12.94
N ALA A 169 -12.90 29.94 11.73
CA ALA A 169 -12.27 29.53 10.49
C ALA A 169 -11.20 30.55 10.05
N THR A 170 -9.94 30.14 9.91
CA THR A 170 -8.86 31.01 9.43
C THR A 170 -8.07 30.38 8.28
N ALA A 171 -7.26 31.17 7.57
CA ALA A 171 -6.45 30.63 6.47
C ALA A 171 -5.40 29.62 6.97
N GLU A 172 -4.94 29.82 8.20
CA GLU A 172 -4.02 28.95 8.92
C GLU A 172 -4.63 27.57 9.14
N SER A 173 -5.91 27.51 9.53
CA SER A 173 -6.62 26.23 9.72
C SER A 173 -6.78 25.44 8.41
N ASP A 174 -7.02 26.12 7.29
CA ASP A 174 -7.09 25.48 5.97
C ASP A 174 -5.73 24.89 5.56
N ARG A 175 -4.62 25.60 5.83
CA ARG A 175 -3.26 25.10 5.59
C ARG A 175 -2.93 23.88 6.44
N ALA A 176 -3.24 23.92 7.72
CA ALA A 176 -3.00 22.81 8.63
C ALA A 176 -3.78 21.56 8.18
N LEU A 177 -5.06 21.70 7.83
CA LEU A 177 -5.88 20.60 7.32
C LEU A 177 -5.35 20.07 5.98
N ALA A 178 -4.90 20.96 5.08
CA ALA A 178 -4.27 20.55 3.83
C ALA A 178 -3.00 19.72 4.07
N LEU A 179 -2.09 20.15 4.95
CA LEU A 179 -0.87 19.41 5.25
C LEU A 179 -1.19 18.07 5.92
N MET A 180 -2.09 18.05 6.91
CA MET A 180 -2.56 16.83 7.56
C MET A 180 -2.98 15.78 6.52
N ILE A 181 -3.83 16.17 5.56
CA ILE A 181 -4.29 15.28 4.49
C ILE A 181 -3.10 14.73 3.70
N THR A 182 -2.16 15.59 3.27
CA THR A 182 -1.00 15.17 2.47
C THR A 182 -0.01 14.27 3.22
N CYS A 183 0.00 14.32 4.56
CA CYS A 183 0.81 13.43 5.39
C CYS A 183 0.18 12.05 5.56
N LEU A 184 -1.12 11.89 5.30
CA LEU A 184 -1.78 10.58 5.42
C LEU A 184 -1.30 9.60 4.34
N PRO A 185 -1.10 8.31 4.68
CA PRO A 185 -0.90 7.26 3.69
C PRO A 185 -1.97 7.26 2.59
N VAL A 186 -1.57 6.96 1.35
CA VAL A 186 -2.46 6.94 0.18
C VAL A 186 -3.73 6.10 0.42
N LYS A 187 -3.61 4.98 1.14
CA LYS A 187 -4.76 4.13 1.48
C LYS A 187 -5.78 4.88 2.33
N LEU A 188 -5.33 5.60 3.36
CA LEU A 188 -6.21 6.40 4.20
C LEU A 188 -6.81 7.56 3.41
N ARG A 189 -6.02 8.28 2.60
CA ARG A 189 -6.55 9.35 1.71
C ARG A 189 -7.67 8.86 0.79
N LYS A 190 -7.58 7.63 0.27
CA LYS A 190 -8.59 7.03 -0.61
C LYS A 190 -9.93 6.77 0.08
N GLU A 191 -9.93 6.48 1.38
CA GLU A 191 -11.10 6.12 2.18
C GLU A 191 -11.60 7.28 3.04
N MET A 192 -10.79 8.33 3.17
CA MET A 192 -11.04 9.49 4.02
C MET A 192 -12.33 10.22 3.62
N ARG A 193 -13.16 10.48 4.62
CA ARG A 193 -14.29 11.40 4.55
C ARG A 193 -13.88 12.68 5.26
N PHE A 194 -13.88 13.79 4.55
CA PHE A 194 -13.39 15.08 5.03
C PHE A 194 -14.49 16.13 5.03
N ALA A 195 -14.57 16.95 6.07
CA ALA A 195 -15.21 18.26 6.00
C ALA A 195 -14.51 19.29 6.88
N SER A 196 -14.15 20.42 6.31
CA SER A 196 -13.76 21.59 7.10
C SER A 196 -15.02 22.24 7.70
N LEU A 197 -14.93 22.69 8.94
CA LEU A 197 -15.86 23.65 9.56
C LEU A 197 -17.32 23.20 9.53
N ALA A 198 -17.58 21.94 9.89
CA ALA A 198 -18.93 21.44 10.06
C ALA A 198 -19.63 22.11 11.26
N ALA A 199 -20.95 22.25 11.16
CA ALA A 199 -21.76 22.97 12.15
C ALA A 199 -22.02 22.21 13.46
N SER A 200 -21.67 20.91 13.54
CA SER A 200 -21.95 20.07 14.70
C SER A 200 -20.79 19.12 15.03
N GLU A 201 -20.58 18.89 16.33
CA GLU A 201 -19.69 17.86 16.88
C GLU A 201 -20.15 16.44 16.51
N SER A 202 -21.45 16.27 16.25
CA SER A 202 -22.07 15.01 15.78
C SER A 202 -21.82 14.72 14.32
N ASN A 203 -20.89 15.44 13.67
CA ASN A 203 -20.42 15.10 12.33
C ASN A 203 -20.06 13.59 12.30
N ALA A 204 -20.14 12.90 11.16
CA ALA A 204 -19.78 11.47 11.02
C ALA A 204 -18.51 11.25 10.20
N TYR A 205 -17.75 12.31 9.87
CA TYR A 205 -16.61 12.22 8.96
C TYR A 205 -15.30 11.92 9.67
N THR A 206 -14.40 11.23 8.96
CA THR A 206 -13.11 10.72 9.44
C THR A 206 -12.16 11.83 9.87
N LEU A 207 -12.11 12.92 9.09
CA LEU A 207 -11.36 14.12 9.38
C LEU A 207 -12.31 15.31 9.33
N GLY A 208 -12.47 16.06 10.42
CA GLY A 208 -13.33 17.23 10.41
C GLY A 208 -12.88 18.34 11.34
N ALA A 209 -12.91 19.58 10.86
CA ALA A 209 -12.92 20.74 11.76
C ALA A 209 -14.36 21.09 12.10
N VAL A 210 -14.66 21.39 13.36
CA VAL A 210 -16.01 21.74 13.83
C VAL A 210 -15.95 23.14 14.42
N ALA A 211 -16.82 24.01 13.95
CA ALA A 211 -16.94 25.36 14.50
C ALA A 211 -17.81 25.30 15.77
N THR A 212 -17.25 25.61 16.94
CA THR A 212 -18.00 25.60 18.21
C THR A 212 -18.00 26.99 18.88
N PRO A 213 -19.18 27.60 19.13
CA PRO A 213 -19.26 28.87 19.86
C PRO A 213 -18.68 28.71 21.27
N GLY A 214 -17.64 29.49 21.59
CA GLY A 214 -16.96 29.39 22.89
C GLY A 214 -16.15 28.10 23.08
N GLY A 215 -15.89 27.36 22.00
CA GLY A 215 -14.94 26.25 22.03
C GLY A 215 -13.54 26.76 22.36
N VAL A 216 -13.15 26.73 23.63
CA VAL A 216 -11.84 27.20 24.06
C VAL A 216 -10.80 26.15 23.71
N TYR A 217 -10.36 26.14 22.44
CA TYR A 217 -9.23 25.36 21.98
C TYR A 217 -7.92 26.12 22.22
N GLY A 218 -7.74 26.58 23.46
CA GLY A 218 -6.77 27.62 23.83
C GLY A 218 -5.29 27.24 23.62
N GLY A 219 -4.97 25.94 23.57
CA GLY A 219 -3.62 25.46 23.26
C GLY A 219 -3.28 25.54 21.78
N TRP A 220 -4.17 25.04 20.92
CA TRP A 220 -3.94 24.89 19.49
C TRP A 220 -4.20 26.18 18.69
N GLN A 221 -5.20 26.98 19.08
CA GLN A 221 -5.51 28.24 18.39
C GLN A 221 -4.37 29.27 18.54
N ARG A 222 -3.71 29.34 19.71
CA ARG A 222 -2.55 30.24 19.91
C ARG A 222 -1.35 29.86 19.06
N LEU A 223 -1.21 28.57 18.74
CA LEU A 223 -0.12 28.07 17.91
C LEU A 223 -0.42 28.19 16.41
N LEU A 224 -1.68 28.00 16.00
CA LEU A 224 -2.13 28.27 14.62
C LEU A 224 -2.04 29.77 14.25
N LEU A 225 -2.20 30.68 15.23
CA LEU A 225 -2.23 32.13 15.02
C LEU A 225 -0.85 32.83 15.14
N ALA A 226 0.21 32.12 15.50
CA ALA A 226 1.53 32.70 15.72
C ALA A 226 2.41 32.60 14.46
N THR A 227 2.45 33.69 13.66
CA THR A 227 3.51 34.06 12.68
C THR A 227 3.15 33.84 11.19
N PRO A 228 3.56 34.75 10.26
CA PRO A 228 3.10 34.75 8.86
C PRO A 228 3.71 33.66 7.95
N SER A 229 3.01 33.43 6.85
CA SER A 229 3.29 32.51 5.74
C SER A 229 4.70 32.67 5.14
N SER A 230 5.46 31.58 5.04
CA SER A 230 6.59 31.45 4.12
C SER A 230 6.62 30.02 3.54
N GLY A 231 7.24 29.85 2.36
CA GLY A 231 7.15 28.66 1.50
C GLY A 231 7.71 27.35 2.11
N ILE A 232 7.71 26.25 1.31
CA ILE A 232 7.95 24.91 1.83
C ILE A 232 9.45 24.91 1.99
N THR A 233 9.90 25.05 3.23
CA THR A 233 11.31 24.88 3.48
C THR A 233 11.65 23.43 3.12
N PRO A 234 12.86 23.16 2.60
CA PRO A 234 13.33 21.80 2.40
C PRO A 234 13.13 20.90 3.63
N ASP A 235 13.15 21.49 4.83
CA ASP A 235 12.86 20.83 6.10
C ASP A 235 11.42 20.32 6.22
N VAL A 236 10.41 21.09 5.78
CA VAL A 236 9.01 20.67 5.81
C VAL A 236 8.75 19.56 4.79
N ALA A 237 9.37 19.63 3.61
CA ALA A 237 9.31 18.54 2.62
C ALA A 237 9.98 17.25 3.13
N ALA A 238 11.15 17.38 3.78
CA ALA A 238 11.84 16.24 4.40
C ALA A 238 11.03 15.65 5.57
N TYR A 239 10.41 16.50 6.38
CA TYR A 239 9.52 16.10 7.46
C TYR A 239 8.30 15.35 6.93
N GLN A 240 7.62 15.89 5.91
CA GLN A 240 6.48 15.23 5.28
C GLN A 240 6.85 13.84 4.74
N ALA A 241 7.99 13.72 4.05
CA ALA A 241 8.47 12.45 3.52
C ALA A 241 8.78 11.44 4.64
N ALA A 242 9.38 11.90 5.75
CA ALA A 242 9.66 11.07 6.91
C ALA A 242 8.38 10.60 7.60
N LEU A 243 7.41 11.50 7.79
CA LEU A 243 6.14 11.19 8.43
C LEU A 243 5.32 10.19 7.60
N VAL A 244 5.22 10.40 6.28
CA VAL A 244 4.55 9.46 5.35
C VAL A 244 5.18 8.07 5.40
N ARG A 245 6.51 7.99 5.43
CA ARG A 245 7.26 6.73 5.54
C ARG A 245 6.93 6.02 6.85
N ASP A 246 7.01 6.73 7.97
CA ASP A 246 6.87 6.15 9.31
C ASP A 246 5.40 5.74 9.58
N LEU A 247 4.44 6.52 9.07
CA LEU A 247 3.02 6.16 9.02
C LEU A 247 2.73 4.94 8.16
N GLY A 248 3.36 4.85 6.98
CA GLY A 248 3.25 3.68 6.11
C GLY A 248 3.78 2.40 6.77
N ALA A 249 4.75 2.52 7.68
CA ALA A 249 5.29 1.44 8.48
C ALA A 249 4.47 1.15 9.77
N GLY A 250 3.56 2.05 10.16
CA GLY A 250 2.83 1.97 11.43
C GLY A 250 3.71 2.21 12.66
N ASP A 251 4.86 2.87 12.51
CA ASP A 251 5.81 3.12 13.61
C ASP A 251 5.48 4.43 14.32
N LEU A 252 4.48 4.38 15.22
CA LEU A 252 4.05 5.54 16.02
C LEU A 252 5.19 6.12 16.89
N ASN A 253 6.15 5.29 17.28
CA ASN A 253 7.31 5.74 18.05
C ASN A 253 8.30 6.53 17.17
N ALA A 254 8.43 6.17 15.89
CA ALA A 254 9.22 6.95 14.94
C ALA A 254 8.61 8.33 14.69
N ILE A 255 7.28 8.44 14.66
CA ILE A 255 6.57 9.72 14.55
C ILE A 255 6.86 10.60 15.78
N ALA A 256 6.77 10.05 16.99
CA ALA A 256 7.11 10.77 18.21
C ALA A 256 8.57 11.24 18.22
N ARG A 257 9.51 10.38 17.79
CA ARG A 257 10.93 10.75 17.65
C ARG A 257 11.16 11.80 16.56
N LEU A 258 10.41 11.74 15.46
CA LEU A 258 10.48 12.73 14.38
C LEU A 258 10.08 14.11 14.90
N SER A 259 8.99 14.19 15.67
CA SER A 259 8.54 15.40 16.35
C SER A 259 9.61 15.98 17.29
N LEU A 260 10.22 15.11 18.11
CA LEU A 260 11.26 15.48 19.07
C LEU A 260 12.56 15.97 18.40
N ARG A 261 12.97 15.36 17.28
CA ARG A 261 14.22 15.70 16.57
C ARG A 261 14.23 17.10 15.97
N HIS A 262 13.06 17.65 15.68
CA HIS A 262 12.93 18.96 15.07
C HIS A 262 12.59 20.08 16.07
N GLU A 263 12.66 19.78 17.39
CA GLU A 263 12.41 20.72 18.50
C GLU A 263 11.01 21.37 18.46
N PHE A 264 10.00 20.64 17.97
CA PHE A 264 8.62 21.13 17.95
C PHE A 264 7.99 21.00 19.35
N GLY A 265 7.36 22.07 19.83
CA GLY A 265 6.95 22.24 21.24
C GLY A 265 5.99 21.21 21.85
N GLY A 266 5.53 20.20 21.11
CA GLY A 266 4.63 19.13 21.57
C GLY A 266 5.26 17.73 21.73
N GLY A 267 6.53 17.54 21.34
CA GLY A 267 7.13 16.18 21.27
C GLY A 267 7.17 15.40 22.59
N ARG A 268 7.32 16.09 23.73
CA ARG A 268 7.32 15.45 25.07
C ARG A 268 5.93 15.00 25.51
N GLU A 269 4.90 15.76 25.16
CA GLU A 269 3.50 15.41 25.45
C GLU A 269 3.04 14.24 24.57
N LEU A 270 3.50 14.20 23.31
CA LEU A 270 3.25 13.09 22.39
C LEU A 270 3.92 11.79 22.85
N GLU A 271 5.17 11.84 23.33
CA GLU A 271 5.84 10.68 23.92
C GLU A 271 5.09 10.17 25.16
N SER A 272 4.61 11.08 26.01
CA SER A 272 3.74 10.74 27.14
C SER A 272 2.40 10.14 26.69
N LEU A 273 1.78 10.65 25.62
CA LEU A 273 0.53 10.12 25.07
C LEU A 273 0.74 8.71 24.50
N VAL A 274 1.78 8.50 23.69
CA VAL A 274 2.13 7.20 23.10
C VAL A 274 2.49 6.17 24.19
N THR A 275 3.24 6.59 25.20
CA THR A 275 3.60 5.77 26.37
C THR A 275 2.37 5.43 27.20
N SER A 276 1.52 6.44 27.49
CA SER A 276 0.25 6.24 28.19
C SER A 276 -0.69 5.32 27.43
N VAL A 277 -0.72 5.31 26.09
CA VAL A 277 -1.56 4.39 25.30
C VAL A 277 -1.02 2.96 25.35
N HIS A 278 0.30 2.79 25.45
CA HIS A 278 0.91 1.48 25.72
C HIS A 278 0.63 1.00 27.15
N GLU A 279 0.60 1.89 28.13
CA GLU A 279 0.34 1.58 29.55
C GLU A 279 -1.15 1.48 29.90
N SER A 280 -2.02 2.23 29.21
CA SER A 280 -3.48 2.28 29.42
C SER A 280 -4.24 1.23 28.61
N ARG A 281 -3.54 0.41 27.81
CA ARG A 281 -4.14 -0.83 27.32
C ARG A 281 -4.36 -1.72 28.55
N PRO A 282 -5.61 -1.96 28.98
CA PRO A 282 -5.84 -2.78 30.15
C PRO A 282 -5.26 -4.17 29.89
N SER A 283 -4.36 -4.61 30.77
CA SER A 283 -4.14 -6.03 30.95
C SER A 283 -5.50 -6.65 31.29
N THR A 284 -5.88 -7.68 30.55
CA THR A 284 -7.21 -8.32 30.60
C THR A 284 -7.46 -9.10 31.91
N GLU A 285 -6.75 -8.79 33.00
CA GLU A 285 -6.84 -9.50 34.28
C GLU A 285 -7.44 -8.68 35.44
N ALA A 286 -7.75 -7.39 35.26
CA ALA A 286 -8.19 -6.53 36.38
C ALA A 286 -9.67 -6.10 36.35
N ARG A 287 -10.60 -7.00 35.98
CA ARG A 287 -12.06 -6.82 36.20
C ARG A 287 -12.73 -8.08 36.75
N SER A 288 -12.17 -8.60 37.83
CA SER A 288 -12.73 -9.60 38.77
C SER A 288 -11.65 -9.69 39.85
N THR A 289 -11.81 -9.44 41.15
CA THR A 289 -12.92 -9.57 42.08
C THR A 289 -12.37 -9.06 43.43
N LEU A 290 -13.18 -8.42 44.28
CA LEU A 290 -12.84 -8.19 45.68
C LEU A 290 -14.02 -8.61 46.56
N GLU A 291 -14.10 -9.91 46.83
CA GLU A 291 -14.46 -10.45 48.15
C GLU A 291 -13.48 -11.59 48.50
N ALA A 292 -12.85 -11.43 49.68
CA ALA A 292 -12.21 -12.36 50.60
C ALA A 292 -11.19 -13.45 50.13
N ARG A 293 -10.01 -13.39 50.78
CA ARG A 293 -8.90 -14.39 50.82
C ARG A 293 -9.31 -15.70 51.55
N PRO A 294 -8.47 -16.77 51.55
CA PRO A 294 -7.33 -16.86 52.48
C PRO A 294 -6.00 -17.42 51.92
N ASN A 295 -4.92 -17.10 52.66
CA ASN A 295 -3.50 -17.45 52.52
C ASN A 295 -3.17 -18.94 52.37
N ILE A 296 -2.13 -19.25 51.57
CA ILE A 296 -1.18 -20.36 51.78
C ILE A 296 0.23 -19.94 51.28
N GLU A 297 1.19 -19.79 52.20
CA GLU A 297 2.65 -19.97 52.02
C GLU A 297 2.99 -21.49 52.07
N PRO A 298 4.21 -22.04 51.78
CA PRO A 298 5.54 -21.43 51.52
C PRO A 298 6.40 -22.13 50.41
N ARG A 299 7.58 -21.58 50.07
CA ARG A 299 8.94 -22.16 50.34
C ARG A 299 10.07 -21.59 49.45
N ARG A 300 11.08 -21.04 50.14
CA ARG A 300 12.46 -20.80 49.67
C ARG A 300 13.29 -22.09 49.67
N LEU A 301 14.33 -22.14 48.82
CA LEU A 301 15.67 -22.72 49.03
C LEU A 301 16.53 -22.26 47.82
N GLU A 302 17.38 -21.24 47.96
CA GLU A 302 18.82 -21.28 48.31
C GLU A 302 19.77 -21.33 47.10
N THR A 303 20.63 -20.32 47.05
CA THR A 303 21.82 -20.05 46.21
C THR A 303 23.00 -20.97 46.59
N PRO A 304 24.13 -21.06 45.80
CA PRO A 304 25.22 -20.05 45.78
C PRO A 304 25.83 -19.77 44.37
N LEU A 305 26.21 -18.52 44.02
CA LEU A 305 27.56 -17.88 44.05
C LEU A 305 28.64 -18.60 43.17
N SER A 306 29.49 -17.99 42.34
CA SER A 306 30.10 -16.64 42.35
C SER A 306 30.97 -16.36 41.11
N ALA A 307 31.46 -15.11 41.03
CA ALA A 307 32.62 -14.55 40.29
C ALA A 307 32.30 -13.80 38.97
N VAL A 308 32.14 -12.45 38.95
CA VAL A 308 33.09 -11.33 39.19
C VAL A 308 34.02 -11.09 37.98
N VAL A 309 33.86 -9.94 37.29
CA VAL A 309 34.79 -8.78 37.23
C VAL A 309 34.14 -7.66 36.40
N THR A 310 34.25 -6.44 36.92
CA THR A 310 33.72 -5.13 36.52
C THR A 310 34.54 -4.43 35.39
N PRO A 311 34.07 -3.26 34.88
CA PRO A 311 34.36 -2.69 33.55
C PRO A 311 35.30 -1.47 33.56
N MET A 312 35.63 -0.96 32.37
CA MET A 312 35.95 0.43 31.97
C MET A 312 36.58 0.36 30.57
N GLY A 313 36.46 1.27 29.61
CA GLY A 313 35.84 2.58 29.47
C GLY A 313 36.22 3.06 28.05
N GLN A 314 35.36 3.82 27.39
CA GLN A 314 35.64 4.42 26.07
C GLN A 314 35.39 5.93 26.13
N SER A 315 36.48 6.66 25.91
CA SER A 315 36.60 8.05 25.44
C SER A 315 37.86 8.03 24.54
N ASP A 316 38.10 8.86 23.53
CA ASP A 316 37.39 9.97 22.93
C ASP A 316 38.11 10.28 21.59
N PHE A 317 37.42 10.95 20.67
CA PHE A 317 37.92 11.81 19.57
C PHE A 317 39.10 11.43 18.65
N GLY A 318 38.81 11.41 17.34
CA GLY A 318 39.27 12.51 16.49
C GLY A 318 40.26 12.24 15.33
N ARG A 319 39.80 12.65 14.13
CA ARG A 319 40.56 13.16 12.95
C ARG A 319 41.35 12.21 12.02
N ALA A 320 40.90 12.23 10.76
CA ALA A 320 41.63 11.98 9.51
C ALA A 320 42.81 12.99 9.33
N PRO A 321 43.76 12.89 8.34
CA PRO A 321 43.50 12.53 6.93
C PRO A 321 44.67 11.86 6.13
N ALA A 322 44.38 11.67 4.83
CA ALA A 322 45.27 11.81 3.66
C ALA A 322 45.92 10.57 3.01
N ALA A 323 45.46 10.33 1.77
CA ALA A 323 46.21 10.30 0.50
C ALA A 323 47.21 9.16 0.15
N GLY A 324 47.18 8.77 -1.13
CA GLY A 324 48.29 8.15 -1.87
C GLY A 324 48.07 6.67 -2.22
N GLU A 325 47.52 6.33 -3.38
CA GLU A 325 48.22 6.07 -4.65
C GLU A 325 48.83 4.66 -4.82
N ARG A 326 48.29 3.97 -5.84
CA ARG A 326 48.93 3.18 -6.91
C ARG A 326 49.62 1.81 -6.65
N ARG A 327 49.14 0.88 -7.50
CA ARG A 327 49.84 -0.11 -8.35
C ARG A 327 50.33 -1.44 -7.74
N ALA A 328 49.63 -2.48 -8.20
CA ALA A 328 50.11 -3.74 -8.81
C ALA A 328 51.62 -4.07 -8.71
N SER A 329 51.94 -5.30 -8.27
CA SER A 329 52.31 -6.41 -9.18
C SER A 329 52.86 -7.65 -8.43
N THR A 330 52.46 -8.82 -8.93
CA THR A 330 53.20 -10.10 -9.03
C THR A 330 54.17 -10.57 -7.93
N GLY A 331 53.86 -11.77 -7.42
CA GLY A 331 54.69 -12.96 -7.70
C GLY A 331 55.64 -13.45 -6.61
N GLY A 332 55.67 -14.77 -6.43
CA GLY A 332 56.92 -15.47 -6.13
C GLY A 332 57.11 -16.02 -4.71
N GLN A 333 56.73 -17.29 -4.54
CA GLN A 333 57.50 -18.37 -3.92
C GLN A 333 58.36 -18.11 -2.66
N GLY A 334 58.06 -18.90 -1.63
CA GLY A 334 59.02 -19.87 -1.06
C GLY A 334 59.42 -19.62 0.39
N VAL A 335 59.03 -20.45 1.35
CA VAL A 335 59.67 -21.73 1.76
C VAL A 335 59.93 -21.66 3.27
N ARG A 336 59.81 -22.83 3.93
CA ARG A 336 60.24 -23.22 5.30
C ARG A 336 59.32 -22.77 6.45
N THR A 337 58.96 -23.58 7.44
CA THR A 337 59.07 -25.01 7.82
C THR A 337 58.58 -25.03 9.27
N SER A 338 57.71 -25.96 9.68
CA SER A 338 57.95 -26.78 10.87
C SER A 338 56.83 -27.81 11.05
N SER A 339 57.30 -29.03 11.23
CA SER A 339 56.62 -30.30 11.40
C SER A 339 56.33 -30.59 12.88
N VAL A 340 55.20 -31.22 13.21
CA VAL A 340 55.03 -32.24 14.28
C VAL A 340 53.76 -33.06 13.92
N ILE A 341 53.86 -34.26 13.32
CA ILE A 341 53.78 -35.62 13.89
C ILE A 341 52.35 -36.10 14.27
N GLY A 342 51.97 -37.24 13.66
CA GLY A 342 50.96 -38.22 14.11
C GLY A 342 49.79 -38.37 13.10
N GLY A 343 49.57 -39.46 12.35
CA GLY A 343 50.09 -40.83 12.39
C GLY A 343 48.94 -41.85 12.57
N GLY A 344 48.66 -42.67 11.54
CA GLY A 344 47.76 -43.83 11.54
C GLY A 344 46.59 -43.69 10.53
N GLN A 345 46.68 -44.09 9.25
CA GLN A 345 46.76 -45.46 8.67
C GLN A 345 45.72 -46.44 9.29
N GLY A 346 44.91 -47.19 8.53
CA GLY A 346 45.28 -47.81 7.26
C GLY A 346 44.15 -48.11 6.27
N THR A 347 44.63 -48.26 5.04
CA THR A 347 44.05 -48.79 3.81
C THR A 347 44.05 -50.32 3.78
N MET A 348 43.12 -50.90 3.00
CA MET A 348 43.28 -52.01 2.02
C MET A 348 41.90 -52.66 1.82
N ALA A 349 41.52 -53.27 0.71
CA ALA A 349 41.98 -53.35 -0.67
C ALA A 349 40.87 -54.12 -1.43
N ALA A 350 40.95 -54.10 -2.75
CA ALA A 350 40.00 -54.64 -3.72
C ALA A 350 39.57 -56.11 -3.54
N MET A 351 38.36 -56.44 -4.02
CA MET A 351 38.11 -57.74 -4.65
C MET A 351 37.03 -57.68 -5.74
N ARG A 352 37.36 -58.34 -6.86
CA ARG A 352 36.54 -58.63 -8.05
C ARG A 352 35.52 -59.75 -7.78
N GLY A 353 34.48 -59.82 -8.62
CA GLY A 353 33.66 -61.01 -8.90
C GLY A 353 32.19 -60.63 -9.07
N ALA A 354 31.64 -60.53 -10.29
CA ALA A 354 30.96 -61.61 -11.04
C ALA A 354 29.65 -62.05 -10.33
N SER A 355 28.49 -62.31 -10.91
CA SER A 355 27.96 -62.37 -12.29
C SER A 355 26.54 -62.96 -12.16
N GLY A 356 25.58 -62.54 -13.00
CA GLY A 356 24.31 -63.26 -13.29
C GLY A 356 23.21 -63.19 -12.21
N GLY A 357 21.91 -63.19 -12.49
CA GLY A 357 21.09 -63.20 -13.72
C GLY A 357 19.73 -62.58 -13.31
N GLU A 358 18.97 -61.93 -14.20
CA GLU A 358 17.92 -62.57 -15.02
C GLU A 358 17.03 -63.54 -14.19
N SER A 359 15.70 -63.47 -14.13
CA SER A 359 14.66 -62.84 -14.93
C SER A 359 13.30 -63.13 -14.25
N ARG A 360 12.29 -62.25 -14.45
CA ARG A 360 10.85 -62.55 -14.68
C ARG A 360 10.09 -63.44 -13.64
N SER A 361 8.80 -63.38 -13.38
CA SER A 361 7.61 -62.58 -13.71
C SER A 361 6.42 -63.33 -13.06
N SER A 362 5.22 -62.75 -13.12
CA SER A 362 3.88 -63.34 -12.86
C SER A 362 3.47 -63.46 -11.38
N GLN A 363 2.40 -62.78 -10.92
CA GLN A 363 0.97 -62.98 -11.18
C GLN A 363 0.45 -64.35 -10.72
N GLY A 364 -0.57 -64.35 -9.86
CA GLY A 364 -1.39 -65.54 -9.64
C GLY A 364 -2.28 -65.47 -8.39
N LEU A 365 -3.58 -65.26 -8.62
CA LEU A 365 -4.71 -65.44 -7.69
C LEU A 365 -4.78 -66.85 -7.09
N GLY A 366 -5.41 -67.00 -5.92
CA GLY A 366 -5.91 -68.30 -5.46
C GLY A 366 -6.41 -68.37 -4.00
N ASN A 367 -7.71 -68.20 -3.80
CA ASN A 367 -8.50 -68.88 -2.76
C ASN A 367 -8.95 -70.26 -3.35
N PRO A 368 -9.47 -71.30 -2.63
CA PRO A 368 -10.08 -71.34 -1.29
C PRO A 368 -9.95 -72.68 -0.46
N ARG A 369 -10.69 -72.74 0.68
CA ARG A 369 -11.39 -73.88 1.37
C ARG A 369 -10.71 -74.75 2.48
N ARG A 370 -11.41 -74.70 3.66
CA ARG A 370 -11.81 -75.76 4.67
C ARG A 370 -10.69 -76.46 5.47
N ALA A 371 -10.78 -76.82 6.78
CA ALA A 371 -11.90 -77.19 7.65
C ALA A 371 -11.55 -77.16 9.17
N VAL A 372 -12.57 -76.87 10.01
CA VAL A 372 -12.98 -77.51 11.30
C VAL A 372 -11.99 -77.67 12.49
N SER A 373 -12.31 -77.06 13.65
CA SER A 373 -12.62 -77.80 14.90
C SER A 373 -13.18 -76.93 16.06
N ARG A 374 -14.28 -77.44 16.64
CA ARG A 374 -14.75 -77.51 18.05
C ARG A 374 -14.63 -76.31 19.04
N ARG A 375 -15.80 -75.91 19.57
CA ARG A 375 -16.12 -75.26 20.87
C ARG A 375 -15.74 -76.16 22.09
N PRO A 376 -15.74 -75.72 23.39
CA PRO A 376 -16.57 -74.65 24.00
C PRO A 376 -15.97 -73.75 25.13
N GLY A 377 -16.63 -72.59 25.34
CA GLY A 377 -17.00 -71.93 26.62
C GLY A 377 -15.96 -71.51 27.67
N LEU A 378 -15.94 -70.22 28.06
CA LEU A 378 -16.12 -69.79 29.47
C LEU A 378 -16.28 -68.27 29.63
N VAL A 379 -17.48 -67.89 30.05
CA VAL A 379 -17.87 -66.60 30.63
C VAL A 379 -17.26 -66.53 32.04
N ARG A 380 -16.30 -65.63 32.33
CA ARG A 380 -15.95 -65.27 33.73
C ARG A 380 -15.07 -64.03 34.01
N SER A 381 -14.70 -63.19 33.04
CA SER A 381 -13.71 -62.13 33.32
C SER A 381 -14.24 -60.69 33.41
N LEU A 382 -15.54 -60.42 33.18
CA LEU A 382 -16.06 -59.04 33.17
C LEU A 382 -16.70 -58.59 34.49
N VAL A 383 -17.01 -59.51 35.41
CA VAL A 383 -17.72 -59.19 36.68
C VAL A 383 -16.75 -58.76 37.79
N ALA A 384 -15.47 -59.17 37.73
CA ALA A 384 -14.50 -58.85 38.78
C ALA A 384 -14.04 -57.38 38.76
N VAL A 385 -14.02 -56.72 37.60
CA VAL A 385 -13.56 -55.31 37.47
C VAL A 385 -14.62 -54.33 37.95
N VAL A 386 -15.90 -54.64 37.76
CA VAL A 386 -17.01 -53.78 38.20
C VAL A 386 -17.25 -53.89 39.71
N VAL A 387 -17.05 -55.06 40.31
CA VAL A 387 -17.20 -55.25 41.77
C VAL A 387 -16.04 -54.63 42.55
N LEU A 388 -14.81 -54.63 42.02
CA LEU A 388 -13.67 -53.95 42.67
C LEU A 388 -13.77 -52.42 42.59
N PHE A 389 -14.36 -51.87 41.53
CA PHE A 389 -14.59 -50.42 41.41
C PHE A 389 -15.74 -49.94 42.32
N LEU A 390 -16.80 -50.75 42.46
CA LEU A 390 -17.93 -50.43 43.34
C LEU A 390 -17.59 -50.60 44.83
N ALA A 391 -16.72 -51.56 45.19
CA ALA A 391 -16.26 -51.72 46.57
C ALA A 391 -15.25 -50.61 47.00
N GLY A 392 -14.45 -50.08 46.07
CA GLY A 392 -13.51 -48.98 46.33
C GLY A 392 -14.18 -47.63 46.58
N ALA A 393 -15.31 -47.36 45.92
CA ALA A 393 -16.08 -46.13 46.08
C ALA A 393 -16.86 -46.05 47.40
N VAL A 394 -17.23 -47.19 48.00
CA VAL A 394 -18.00 -47.24 49.26
C VAL A 394 -17.11 -47.03 50.50
N VAL A 395 -15.79 -47.27 50.41
CA VAL A 395 -14.86 -47.11 51.55
C VAL A 395 -14.25 -45.70 51.63
N THR A 396 -14.18 -44.95 50.54
CA THR A 396 -13.63 -43.57 50.54
C THR A 396 -14.64 -42.49 50.95
N LEU A 397 -15.94 -42.80 51.01
CA LEU A 397 -17.01 -41.86 51.35
C LEU A 397 -17.27 -41.66 52.86
N ARG A 398 -16.45 -42.25 53.76
CA ARG A 398 -16.70 -42.19 55.22
C ARG A 398 -15.77 -41.28 56.04
N ILE A 399 -14.83 -40.54 55.43
CA ILE A 399 -13.81 -39.81 56.22
C ILE A 399 -13.96 -38.28 56.24
N ASN A 400 -14.76 -37.62 55.38
CA ASN A 400 -14.99 -36.17 55.51
C ASN A 400 -16.46 -35.83 55.28
N GLY A 401 -17.18 -35.58 56.37
CA GLY A 401 -18.62 -35.33 56.40
C GLY A 401 -19.08 -34.10 55.64
N ARG A 402 -19.21 -34.21 54.31
CA ARG A 402 -20.01 -33.33 53.46
C ARG A 402 -20.98 -34.17 52.65
N THR A 403 -22.24 -33.78 52.63
CA THR A 403 -23.33 -34.51 51.99
C THR A 403 -23.24 -34.37 50.46
N LEU A 404 -23.62 -35.44 49.75
CA LEU A 404 -23.59 -35.55 48.27
C LEU A 404 -24.39 -34.44 47.56
N ALA A 405 -25.35 -33.83 48.25
CA ALA A 405 -26.11 -32.66 47.79
C ALA A 405 -25.24 -31.39 47.64
N GLN A 406 -24.25 -31.18 48.52
CA GLN A 406 -23.33 -30.02 48.42
C GLN A 406 -22.25 -30.21 47.35
N SER A 407 -21.97 -31.45 46.92
CA SER A 407 -21.04 -31.71 45.82
C SER A 407 -21.65 -31.39 44.44
N LEU A 408 -22.98 -31.43 44.32
CA LEU A 408 -23.70 -31.16 43.06
C LEU A 408 -23.94 -29.65 42.84
N ASP A 409 -24.03 -28.87 43.91
CA ASP A 409 -24.15 -27.41 43.86
C ASP A 409 -22.86 -26.72 43.35
N TRP A 410 -21.69 -27.36 43.57
CA TRP A 410 -20.40 -26.86 43.09
C TRP A 410 -20.16 -27.12 41.59
N ALA A 411 -20.99 -27.95 40.94
CA ALA A 411 -20.89 -28.24 39.51
C ALA A 411 -21.70 -27.28 38.62
N GLY A 412 -22.52 -26.39 39.19
CA GLY A 412 -23.16 -25.29 38.45
C GLY A 412 -24.02 -25.70 37.24
N ILE A 413 -24.64 -26.88 37.26
CA ILE A 413 -25.59 -27.31 36.23
C ILE A 413 -27.02 -27.16 36.78
N PRO A 414 -27.79 -26.13 36.39
CA PRO A 414 -29.20 -26.03 36.77
C PRO A 414 -30.01 -27.01 35.89
N GLY A 415 -30.65 -28.01 36.51
CA GLY A 415 -31.61 -28.87 35.80
C GLY A 415 -31.78 -30.32 36.27
N MET A 416 -30.93 -30.83 37.17
CA MET A 416 -31.10 -32.20 37.69
C MET A 416 -31.78 -32.21 39.07
N MET A 417 -33.10 -32.02 39.07
CA MET A 417 -33.95 -32.59 40.13
C MET A 417 -34.65 -33.82 39.55
N PRO A 418 -34.75 -34.95 40.27
CA PRO A 418 -35.57 -36.06 39.83
C PRO A 418 -37.03 -35.65 39.95
N SER A 419 -37.69 -35.36 38.82
CA SER A 419 -39.15 -35.45 38.77
C SER A 419 -39.51 -36.92 38.89
N ALA A 420 -40.26 -37.28 39.93
CA ALA A 420 -41.01 -38.52 39.93
C ALA A 420 -41.95 -38.48 38.72
N ASP A 421 -41.86 -39.48 37.85
CA ASP A 421 -42.51 -39.61 36.53
C ASP A 421 -41.95 -38.70 35.41
N GLY A 422 -41.03 -39.23 34.59
CA GLY A 422 -40.61 -38.56 33.35
C GLY A 422 -39.57 -39.35 32.57
N ASP A 423 -39.82 -39.52 31.26
CA ASP A 423 -38.94 -40.13 30.25
C ASP A 423 -37.45 -39.72 30.38
N PRO A 424 -36.49 -40.61 30.07
CA PRO A 424 -35.07 -40.31 30.12
C PRO A 424 -34.73 -39.10 29.24
N ALA A 425 -33.93 -38.18 29.79
CA ALA A 425 -33.50 -36.95 29.10
C ALA A 425 -32.88 -37.29 27.73
N LYS A 426 -33.56 -36.86 26.66
CA LYS A 426 -33.11 -37.03 25.27
C LYS A 426 -31.77 -36.34 25.06
N THR A 427 -30.81 -37.09 24.53
CA THR A 427 -29.48 -36.55 24.17
C THR A 427 -29.60 -35.51 23.05
N LEU A 428 -28.53 -34.72 22.84
CA LEU A 428 -28.37 -33.76 21.73
C LEU A 428 -28.72 -34.30 20.33
N LEU A 429 -28.78 -35.62 20.15
CA LEU A 429 -29.06 -36.27 18.87
C LEU A 429 -30.56 -36.41 18.57
N GLU A 430 -31.44 -36.23 19.55
CA GLU A 430 -32.89 -36.29 19.36
C GLU A 430 -33.50 -34.91 19.61
N VAL A 431 -33.46 -34.07 18.57
CA VAL A 431 -34.22 -32.80 18.57
C VAL A 431 -35.69 -33.12 18.84
N ILE A 432 -36.35 -32.28 19.64
CA ILE A 432 -37.75 -32.50 19.94
C ILE A 432 -38.61 -32.46 18.67
N ASP A 433 -39.43 -33.49 18.47
CA ASP A 433 -40.43 -33.54 17.40
C ASP A 433 -41.65 -32.71 17.81
N VAL A 434 -41.66 -31.44 17.39
CA VAL A 434 -42.77 -30.52 17.70
C VAL A 434 -44.05 -30.96 16.99
N GLY A 435 -43.94 -31.63 15.83
CA GLY A 435 -45.06 -32.18 15.10
C GLY A 435 -45.85 -33.19 15.95
N ARG A 436 -45.15 -34.11 16.61
CA ARG A 436 -45.75 -35.07 17.53
C ARG A 436 -46.39 -34.41 18.75
N VAL A 437 -45.71 -33.45 19.38
CA VAL A 437 -46.26 -32.71 20.53
C VAL A 437 -47.55 -31.99 20.14
N TYR A 438 -47.57 -31.36 18.97
CA TYR A 438 -48.76 -30.71 18.42
C TYR A 438 -49.90 -31.71 18.15
N GLU A 439 -49.60 -32.86 17.55
CA GLU A 439 -50.60 -33.89 17.22
C GLU A 439 -51.28 -34.46 18.48
N ASP A 440 -50.52 -34.65 19.57
CA ASP A 440 -51.05 -35.05 20.87
C ASP A 440 -52.02 -34.00 21.43
N GLN A 441 -51.68 -32.70 21.31
CA GLN A 441 -52.55 -31.62 21.76
C GLN A 441 -53.80 -31.47 20.88
N ARG A 442 -53.65 -31.61 19.56
CA ARG A 442 -54.74 -31.57 18.58
C ARG A 442 -55.74 -32.69 18.82
N SER A 443 -55.26 -33.91 19.06
CA SER A 443 -56.08 -35.09 19.34
C SER A 443 -56.83 -34.95 20.67
N SER A 444 -56.15 -34.41 21.70
CA SER A 444 -56.77 -34.12 23.00
C SER A 444 -57.90 -33.10 22.90
N LEU A 445 -57.73 -32.05 22.08
CA LEU A 445 -58.77 -31.06 21.81
C LEU A 445 -59.96 -31.63 21.04
N ALA A 446 -59.70 -32.49 20.04
CA ALA A 446 -60.75 -33.15 19.27
C ALA A 446 -61.62 -34.07 20.14
N GLY A 447 -61.03 -34.72 21.15
CA GLY A 447 -61.74 -35.58 22.10
C GLY A 447 -62.50 -34.85 23.22
N ALA A 448 -62.17 -33.58 23.49
CA ALA A 448 -62.75 -32.82 24.60
C ALA A 448 -64.19 -32.30 24.36
N GLY A 449 -64.76 -32.49 23.16
CA GLY A 449 -66.11 -32.04 22.79
C GLY A 449 -67.28 -32.86 23.34
N GLY A 450 -67.04 -33.86 24.20
CA GLY A 450 -68.11 -34.64 24.85
C GLY A 450 -68.83 -33.82 25.93
N GLY A 451 -70.16 -33.92 26.02
CA GLY A 451 -71.08 -33.03 26.74
C GLY A 451 -70.91 -32.80 28.25
N LEU A 452 -69.81 -33.26 28.86
CA LEU A 452 -69.40 -32.99 30.26
C LEU A 452 -67.95 -32.47 30.37
N GLY A 453 -67.30 -32.17 29.24
CA GLY A 453 -65.90 -31.73 29.19
C GLY A 453 -65.68 -30.23 29.48
N PRO A 454 -64.43 -29.81 29.72
CA PRO A 454 -64.07 -28.40 29.85
C PRO A 454 -64.45 -27.62 28.59
N SER A 455 -64.75 -26.31 28.74
CA SER A 455 -65.10 -25.48 27.59
C SER A 455 -64.00 -25.50 26.51
N VAL A 456 -64.37 -25.32 25.24
CA VAL A 456 -63.41 -25.33 24.11
C VAL A 456 -62.25 -24.35 24.35
N ASP A 457 -62.53 -23.19 24.96
CA ASP A 457 -61.52 -22.19 25.31
C ASP A 457 -60.60 -22.63 26.44
N GLN A 458 -61.12 -23.37 27.43
CA GLN A 458 -60.32 -23.96 28.50
C GLN A 458 -59.43 -25.08 27.96
N GLY A 459 -59.96 -25.92 27.07
CA GLY A 459 -59.19 -26.93 26.34
C GLY A 459 -58.07 -26.28 25.53
N ARG A 460 -58.35 -25.21 24.78
CA ARG A 460 -57.36 -24.48 23.96
C ARG A 460 -56.25 -23.88 24.81
N ARG A 461 -56.61 -23.22 25.92
CA ARG A 461 -55.62 -22.69 26.88
C ARG A 461 -54.72 -23.78 27.45
N LYS A 462 -55.30 -24.94 27.80
CA LYS A 462 -54.53 -26.10 28.27
C LYS A 462 -53.60 -26.66 27.19
N ALA A 463 -54.07 -26.76 25.94
CA ALA A 463 -53.27 -27.21 24.80
C ALA A 463 -52.09 -26.25 24.50
N LEU A 464 -52.32 -24.93 24.55
CA LEU A 464 -51.25 -23.93 24.41
C LEU A 464 -50.24 -24.03 25.56
N ALA A 465 -50.70 -24.12 26.81
CA ALA A 465 -49.81 -24.30 27.96
C ALA A 465 -48.98 -25.59 27.86
N ASN A 466 -49.58 -26.68 27.40
CA ASN A 466 -48.86 -27.93 27.15
C ASN A 466 -47.87 -27.82 25.98
N LEU A 467 -48.21 -27.10 24.91
CA LEU A 467 -47.29 -26.84 23.80
C LEU A 467 -46.09 -25.98 24.26
N THR A 468 -46.31 -24.99 25.14
CA THR A 468 -45.22 -24.24 25.79
C THR A 468 -44.34 -25.17 26.62
N ALA A 469 -44.94 -25.95 27.53
CA ALA A 469 -44.20 -26.75 28.50
C ALA A 469 -43.48 -27.95 27.87
N LYS A 470 -44.13 -28.63 26.91
CA LYS A 470 -43.62 -29.87 26.31
C LYS A 470 -42.96 -29.65 24.96
N GLY A 471 -43.23 -28.55 24.26
CA GLY A 471 -42.63 -28.22 22.96
C GLY A 471 -41.60 -27.10 23.07
N ALA A 472 -42.06 -25.90 23.45
CA ALA A 472 -41.23 -24.70 23.45
C ALA A 472 -40.07 -24.78 24.46
N ALA A 473 -40.32 -25.11 25.72
CA ALA A 473 -39.28 -25.13 26.76
C ALA A 473 -38.13 -26.10 26.45
N PRO A 474 -38.37 -27.38 26.05
CA PRO A 474 -37.30 -28.28 25.62
C PRO A 474 -36.56 -27.78 24.38
N LEU A 475 -37.27 -27.22 23.39
CA LEU A 475 -36.65 -26.69 22.19
C LEU A 475 -35.74 -25.50 22.50
N VAL A 476 -36.16 -24.61 23.40
CA VAL A 476 -35.33 -23.48 23.87
C VAL A 476 -34.07 -23.98 24.56
N ALA A 477 -34.17 -24.99 25.43
CA ALA A 477 -33.00 -25.60 26.08
C ALA A 477 -32.03 -26.23 25.05
N GLN A 478 -32.57 -26.88 24.01
CA GLN A 478 -31.77 -27.43 22.91
C GLN A 478 -31.09 -26.33 22.08
N ILE A 479 -31.78 -25.21 21.82
CA ILE A 479 -31.20 -24.03 21.16
C ILE A 479 -30.07 -23.42 22.00
N ASP A 480 -30.27 -23.28 23.31
CA ASP A 480 -29.25 -22.71 24.20
C ASP A 480 -28.00 -23.58 24.26
N LEU A 481 -28.17 -24.90 24.32
CA LEU A 481 -27.07 -25.83 24.24
C LEU A 481 -26.36 -25.75 22.88
N PHE A 482 -27.11 -25.65 21.77
CA PHE A 482 -26.53 -25.47 20.43
C PHE A 482 -25.73 -24.16 20.33
N VAL A 483 -26.27 -23.05 20.86
CA VAL A 483 -25.59 -21.76 20.91
C VAL A 483 -24.30 -21.87 21.71
N ASN A 484 -24.31 -22.53 22.87
CA ASN A 484 -23.11 -22.76 23.67
C ASN A 484 -22.07 -23.60 22.92
N LEU A 485 -22.47 -24.71 22.29
CA LEU A 485 -21.57 -25.56 21.49
C LEU A 485 -21.02 -24.81 20.26
N SER A 486 -21.78 -23.89 19.68
CA SER A 486 -21.32 -23.03 18.59
C SER A 486 -20.30 -21.98 19.08
N ALA A 487 -20.43 -21.51 20.32
CA ALA A 487 -19.55 -20.53 20.93
C ALA A 487 -18.18 -21.13 21.33
N ASP A 488 -18.15 -22.42 21.70
CA ASP A 488 -16.90 -23.18 21.89
C ASP A 488 -16.03 -23.12 20.62
N GLY A 489 -16.68 -23.05 19.45
CA GLY A 489 -16.04 -22.89 18.16
C GLY A 489 -15.17 -24.09 17.81
N ILE A 490 -14.08 -23.86 17.07
CA ILE A 490 -13.13 -24.88 16.67
C ILE A 490 -12.32 -25.37 17.88
N GLN A 491 -12.27 -26.69 18.10
CA GLN A 491 -11.61 -27.30 19.25
C GLN A 491 -10.12 -27.61 18.98
N GLN A 492 -9.26 -27.44 19.99
CA GLN A 492 -7.81 -27.68 19.88
C GLN A 492 -7.48 -29.16 20.00
N GLY A 493 -6.57 -29.68 19.15
CA GLY A 493 -6.09 -31.06 19.19
C GLY A 493 -7.01 -32.10 18.54
N SER A 494 -8.18 -31.71 18.03
CA SER A 494 -8.98 -32.55 17.15
C SER A 494 -8.32 -32.67 15.78
N ARG A 495 -8.29 -33.87 15.20
CA ARG A 495 -7.90 -34.06 13.80
C ARG A 495 -8.82 -33.21 12.90
N PRO A 496 -8.29 -32.47 11.90
CA PRO A 496 -9.09 -31.63 11.00
C PRO A 496 -10.32 -32.35 10.45
N ASP A 497 -10.16 -33.57 9.92
CA ASP A 497 -11.27 -34.38 9.40
C ASP A 497 -12.42 -34.59 10.41
N ARG A 498 -12.08 -34.84 11.68
CA ARG A 498 -13.07 -35.04 12.75
C ARG A 498 -13.78 -33.75 13.11
N GLU A 499 -13.05 -32.64 13.06
CA GLU A 499 -13.59 -31.33 13.36
C GLU A 499 -14.52 -30.84 12.26
N THR A 500 -14.15 -31.09 10.99
CA THR A 500 -15.03 -30.90 9.83
C THR A 500 -16.32 -31.69 10.00
N GLU A 501 -16.25 -32.97 10.38
CA GLU A 501 -17.43 -33.81 10.59
C GLU A 501 -18.29 -33.31 11.77
N ARG A 502 -17.66 -32.90 12.88
CA ARG A 502 -18.36 -32.32 14.03
C ARG A 502 -19.11 -31.05 13.64
N LEU A 503 -18.47 -30.13 12.92
CA LEU A 503 -19.08 -28.88 12.48
C LEU A 503 -20.20 -29.11 11.45
N ARG A 504 -20.07 -30.11 10.55
CA ARG A 504 -21.15 -30.52 9.64
C ARG A 504 -22.34 -31.11 10.40
N SER A 505 -22.09 -31.94 11.40
CA SER A 505 -23.14 -32.46 12.28
C SER A 505 -23.86 -31.34 13.02
N LEU A 506 -23.11 -30.37 13.58
CA LEU A 506 -23.69 -29.18 14.22
C LEU A 506 -24.50 -28.33 13.23
N ALA A 507 -24.00 -28.10 12.01
CA ALA A 507 -24.71 -27.37 10.97
C ALA A 507 -26.06 -28.03 10.61
N THR A 508 -26.06 -29.37 10.53
CA THR A 508 -27.27 -30.18 10.30
C THR A 508 -28.24 -30.04 11.47
N GLN A 509 -27.76 -30.18 12.71
CA GLN A 509 -28.58 -30.00 13.91
C GLN A 509 -29.21 -28.61 14.01
N GLY A 510 -28.42 -27.55 13.76
CA GLY A 510 -28.95 -26.18 13.73
C GLY A 510 -30.04 -26.00 12.68
N THR A 511 -29.96 -26.72 11.55
CA THR A 511 -31.02 -26.72 10.53
C THR A 511 -32.28 -27.39 11.01
N VAL A 512 -32.18 -28.56 11.65
CA VAL A 512 -33.31 -29.26 12.27
C VAL A 512 -33.96 -28.37 13.35
N LEU A 513 -33.18 -27.77 14.25
CA LEU A 513 -33.69 -26.85 15.27
C LEU A 513 -34.45 -25.66 14.66
N GLY A 514 -33.94 -25.11 13.55
CA GLY A 514 -34.61 -24.03 12.84
C GLY A 514 -35.96 -24.45 12.24
N ASN A 515 -36.06 -25.68 11.73
CA ASN A 515 -37.29 -26.22 11.16
C ASN A 515 -38.31 -26.55 12.25
N GLU A 516 -37.89 -27.15 13.37
CA GLU A 516 -38.75 -27.41 14.52
C GLU A 516 -39.26 -26.11 15.16
N LEU A 517 -38.44 -25.06 15.21
CA LEU A 517 -38.87 -23.76 15.69
C LEU A 517 -39.96 -23.15 14.79
N LYS A 518 -39.82 -23.25 13.45
CA LYS A 518 -40.89 -22.83 12.53
C LYS A 518 -42.14 -23.70 12.70
N ARG A 519 -41.99 -25.01 12.90
CA ARG A 519 -43.11 -25.93 13.16
C ARG A 519 -43.82 -25.57 14.47
N LEU A 520 -43.10 -25.12 15.49
CA LEU A 520 -43.63 -24.63 16.76
C LEU A 520 -44.44 -23.34 16.61
N GLU A 521 -43.96 -22.38 15.83
CA GLU A 521 -44.71 -21.16 15.50
C GLU A 521 -46.03 -21.48 14.80
N LEU A 522 -46.01 -22.40 13.83
CA LEU A 522 -47.20 -22.87 13.12
C LEU A 522 -48.16 -23.64 14.04
N ALA A 523 -47.63 -24.50 14.91
CA ALA A 523 -48.42 -25.25 15.89
C ALA A 523 -49.15 -24.31 16.86
N TRP A 524 -48.45 -23.29 17.36
CA TRP A 524 -49.02 -22.27 18.22
C TRP A 524 -50.14 -21.51 17.53
N TYR A 525 -49.88 -21.00 16.31
CA TYR A 525 -50.88 -20.28 15.53
C TYR A 525 -52.12 -21.13 15.25
N SER A 526 -51.93 -22.39 14.88
CA SER A 526 -53.02 -23.34 14.63
C SER A 526 -53.91 -23.53 15.87
N LEU A 527 -53.31 -23.73 17.05
CA LEU A 527 -54.05 -23.88 18.30
C LEU A 527 -54.72 -22.57 18.72
N ALA A 528 -54.02 -21.44 18.64
CA ALA A 528 -54.53 -20.12 19.08
C ALA A 528 -55.71 -19.66 18.22
N SER A 529 -55.60 -19.77 16.89
CA SER A 529 -56.67 -19.42 15.95
C SER A 529 -57.84 -20.41 15.95
N GLY A 530 -57.65 -21.62 16.48
CA GLY A 530 -58.61 -22.72 16.37
C GLY A 530 -58.62 -23.42 15.01
N THR A 531 -57.72 -23.03 14.09
CA THR A 531 -57.59 -23.64 12.77
C THR A 531 -56.69 -24.88 12.88
N LEU A 532 -57.24 -26.01 13.34
CA LEU A 532 -56.50 -27.25 13.62
C LEU A 532 -55.98 -27.92 12.33
N TRP A 533 -54.73 -27.67 11.97
CA TRP A 533 -54.06 -28.23 10.79
C TRP A 533 -53.65 -29.69 10.99
N ARG A 534 -54.40 -30.61 10.40
CA ARG A 534 -54.14 -32.07 10.53
C ARG A 534 -52.84 -32.53 9.88
N ASP A 535 -52.33 -31.79 8.92
CA ASP A 535 -51.14 -32.14 8.16
C ASP A 535 -49.84 -31.68 8.82
N LEU A 536 -49.88 -30.75 9.78
CA LEU A 536 -48.68 -30.07 10.32
C LEU A 536 -47.60 -31.03 10.83
N ALA A 537 -47.99 -32.11 11.50
CA ALA A 537 -47.06 -33.11 12.01
C ALA A 537 -46.37 -33.92 10.91
N ALA A 538 -47.03 -34.11 9.76
CA ALA A 538 -46.52 -34.88 8.63
C ALA A 538 -45.85 -34.00 7.55
N MET A 539 -45.85 -32.67 7.72
CA MET A 539 -45.24 -31.76 6.75
C MET A 539 -43.73 -31.92 6.70
N SER A 540 -43.19 -31.98 5.47
CA SER A 540 -41.75 -31.86 5.24
C SER A 540 -41.23 -30.50 5.69
N ASP A 541 -39.93 -30.42 5.97
CA ASP A 541 -39.28 -29.18 6.41
C ASP A 541 -39.44 -28.03 5.41
N GLU A 542 -39.41 -28.34 4.11
CA GLU A 542 -39.68 -27.37 3.04
C GLU A 542 -41.12 -26.86 3.08
N ALA A 543 -42.09 -27.74 3.33
CA ALA A 543 -43.49 -27.36 3.45
C ALA A 543 -43.73 -26.52 4.72
N VAL A 544 -43.07 -26.86 5.83
CA VAL A 544 -43.10 -26.07 7.07
C VAL A 544 -42.54 -24.67 6.83
N ALA A 545 -41.39 -24.55 6.16
CA ALA A 545 -40.80 -23.27 5.82
C ALA A 545 -41.73 -22.44 4.92
N ALA A 546 -42.26 -23.03 3.84
CA ALA A 546 -43.17 -22.34 2.92
C ALA A 546 -44.46 -21.86 3.61
N ARG A 547 -45.02 -22.65 4.53
CA ARG A 547 -46.21 -22.27 5.30
C ARG A 547 -45.90 -21.18 6.32
N SER A 548 -44.77 -21.25 7.02
CA SER A 548 -44.30 -20.19 7.92
C SER A 548 -44.08 -18.87 7.17
N ASP A 549 -43.46 -18.90 5.99
CA ASP A 549 -43.25 -17.70 5.16
C ASP A 549 -44.57 -17.14 4.63
N SER A 550 -45.52 -18.01 4.24
CA SER A 550 -46.87 -17.61 3.85
C SER A 550 -47.61 -16.94 5.02
N LEU A 551 -47.51 -17.50 6.22
CA LEU A 551 -48.15 -16.95 7.41
C LEU A 551 -47.50 -15.62 7.81
N THR A 552 -46.17 -15.52 7.74
CA THR A 552 -45.43 -14.27 8.01
C THR A 552 -45.88 -13.13 7.09
N ARG A 553 -46.23 -13.42 5.83
CA ARG A 553 -46.78 -12.42 4.91
C ARG A 553 -48.24 -12.07 5.18
N ARG A 554 -49.04 -13.01 5.67
CA ARG A 554 -50.49 -12.83 5.87
C ARG A 554 -50.83 -12.23 7.22
N ASP A 555 -50.14 -12.65 8.27
CA ASP A 555 -50.50 -12.40 9.67
C ASP A 555 -49.24 -12.36 10.55
N ARG A 556 -48.39 -11.36 10.28
CA ARG A 556 -47.12 -11.17 11.00
C ARG A 556 -47.34 -10.93 12.50
N THR A 557 -48.38 -10.17 12.85
CA THR A 557 -48.68 -9.80 14.23
C THR A 557 -48.97 -11.04 15.09
N ALA A 558 -49.79 -11.97 14.61
CA ALA A 558 -50.08 -13.20 15.35
C ALA A 558 -48.84 -14.09 15.54
N LEU A 559 -47.92 -14.10 14.57
CA LEU A 559 -46.64 -14.80 14.71
C LEU A 559 -45.72 -14.14 15.74
N ASP A 560 -45.65 -12.81 15.76
CA ASP A 560 -44.85 -12.08 16.74
C ASP A 560 -45.43 -12.21 18.17
N GLU A 561 -46.76 -12.27 18.30
CA GLU A 561 -47.44 -12.63 19.55
C GLU A 561 -47.13 -14.07 19.99
N ALA A 562 -47.15 -15.03 19.05
CA ALA A 562 -46.79 -16.42 19.33
C ALA A 562 -45.33 -16.54 19.82
N ARG A 563 -44.40 -15.85 19.15
CA ARG A 563 -42.99 -15.79 19.55
C ARG A 563 -42.82 -15.22 20.94
N THR A 564 -43.53 -14.13 21.25
CA THR A 564 -43.46 -13.46 22.55
C THR A 564 -44.05 -14.35 23.64
N GLY A 565 -45.22 -14.96 23.39
CA GLY A 565 -45.89 -15.86 24.33
C GLY A 565 -45.11 -17.14 24.64
N MET A 566 -44.24 -17.59 23.72
CA MET A 566 -43.36 -18.74 23.92
C MET A 566 -41.93 -18.36 24.35
N GLY A 567 -41.60 -17.06 24.47
CA GLY A 567 -40.26 -16.61 24.81
C GLY A 567 -39.20 -16.85 23.71
N LEU A 568 -39.61 -16.96 22.45
CA LEU A 568 -38.74 -17.32 21.31
C LEU A 568 -38.09 -16.13 20.61
N THR A 569 -38.53 -14.89 20.88
CA THR A 569 -38.14 -13.69 20.13
C THR A 569 -36.63 -13.54 19.97
N TYR A 570 -35.87 -13.71 21.06
CA TYR A 570 -34.40 -13.64 21.01
C TYR A 570 -33.76 -14.94 20.52
N LYS A 571 -34.35 -16.09 20.84
CA LYS A 571 -33.82 -17.42 20.48
C LYS A 571 -33.77 -17.67 18.98
N ILE A 572 -34.69 -17.10 18.20
CA ILE A 572 -34.65 -17.16 16.73
C ILE A 572 -33.39 -16.47 16.21
N LYS A 573 -33.08 -15.29 16.75
CA LYS A 573 -31.90 -14.52 16.36
C LYS A 573 -30.63 -15.25 16.79
N ASP A 574 -30.59 -15.73 18.02
CA ASP A 574 -29.44 -16.46 18.58
C ASP A 574 -29.15 -17.73 17.77
N LEU A 575 -30.18 -18.52 17.46
CA LEU A 575 -30.04 -19.71 16.61
C LEU A 575 -29.56 -19.35 15.20
N ALA A 576 -30.10 -18.30 14.58
CA ALA A 576 -29.68 -17.87 13.25
C ALA A 576 -28.22 -17.37 13.23
N GLU A 577 -27.76 -16.70 14.29
CA GLU A 577 -26.37 -16.27 14.44
C GLU A 577 -25.44 -17.46 14.70
N ALA A 578 -25.79 -18.36 15.62
CA ALA A 578 -25.05 -19.58 15.89
C ALA A 578 -24.92 -20.46 14.63
N ARG A 579 -26.00 -20.65 13.87
CA ARG A 579 -25.97 -21.39 12.60
C ARG A 579 -25.05 -20.74 11.57
N ARG A 580 -25.12 -19.41 11.41
CA ARG A 580 -24.23 -18.68 10.49
C ARG A 580 -22.76 -18.86 10.89
N SER A 581 -22.47 -18.77 12.19
CA SER A 581 -21.13 -19.01 12.73
C SER A 581 -20.64 -20.44 12.46
N VAL A 582 -21.45 -21.47 12.78
CA VAL A 582 -21.10 -22.88 12.54
C VAL A 582 -20.87 -23.16 11.07
N ASN A 583 -21.74 -22.66 10.18
CA ASN A 583 -21.57 -22.81 8.74
C ASN A 583 -20.30 -22.11 8.23
N GLY A 584 -19.98 -20.92 8.76
CA GLY A 584 -18.74 -20.21 8.49
C GLY A 584 -17.52 -21.02 8.92
N MET A 585 -17.52 -21.57 10.13
CA MET A 585 -16.44 -22.42 10.65
C MET A 585 -16.26 -23.70 9.83
N ALA A 586 -17.34 -24.42 9.53
CA ALA A 586 -17.29 -25.63 8.71
C ALA A 586 -16.69 -25.34 7.33
N SER A 587 -17.16 -24.26 6.69
CA SER A 587 -16.66 -23.82 5.38
C SER A 587 -15.19 -23.42 5.44
N LEU A 588 -14.76 -22.73 6.51
CA LEU A 588 -13.36 -22.35 6.68
C LEU A 588 -12.44 -23.57 6.72
N VAL A 589 -12.76 -24.57 7.55
CA VAL A 589 -11.92 -25.78 7.67
C VAL A 589 -11.83 -26.50 6.32
N GLU A 590 -12.96 -26.69 5.63
CA GLU A 590 -12.99 -27.31 4.31
C GLU A 590 -12.19 -26.52 3.26
N LEU A 591 -12.29 -25.19 3.26
CA LEU A 591 -11.56 -24.34 2.31
C LEU A 591 -10.05 -24.31 2.56
N PHE A 592 -9.59 -24.57 3.78
CA PHE A 592 -8.15 -24.77 4.05
C PHE A 592 -7.62 -26.13 3.55
N GLU A 593 -8.49 -27.11 3.33
CA GLU A 593 -8.17 -28.42 2.76
C GLU A 593 -8.29 -28.47 1.22
N ALA A 594 -8.75 -27.36 0.60
CA ALA A 594 -8.83 -27.24 -0.84
C ALA A 594 -7.48 -27.55 -1.50
N THR A 595 -7.52 -28.30 -2.61
CA THR A 595 -6.31 -28.80 -3.29
C THR A 595 -5.83 -27.90 -4.43
N ALA A 596 -6.63 -26.93 -4.83
CA ALA A 596 -6.30 -25.99 -5.90
C ALA A 596 -6.89 -24.61 -5.64
N TRP A 597 -6.14 -23.58 -6.00
CA TRP A 597 -6.62 -22.21 -5.97
C TRP A 597 -7.63 -21.94 -7.10
N SER A 598 -8.65 -21.13 -6.82
CA SER A 598 -9.50 -20.49 -7.83
C SER A 598 -9.98 -19.11 -7.36
N PRO A 599 -10.45 -18.22 -8.25
CA PRO A 599 -11.09 -16.97 -7.85
C PRO A 599 -12.31 -17.20 -6.96
N ARG A 600 -13.05 -18.30 -7.21
CA ARG A 600 -14.18 -18.73 -6.39
C ARG A 600 -13.74 -19.13 -4.98
N TRP A 601 -12.68 -19.94 -4.85
CA TRP A 601 -12.12 -20.29 -3.55
C TRP A 601 -11.74 -19.04 -2.73
N ALA A 602 -11.17 -18.03 -3.38
CA ALA A 602 -10.80 -16.78 -2.70
C ALA A 602 -12.02 -16.02 -2.16
N ALA A 603 -13.10 -15.95 -2.95
CA ALA A 603 -14.38 -15.35 -2.54
C ALA A 603 -15.05 -16.16 -1.42
N ASP A 604 -15.10 -17.49 -1.56
CA ASP A 604 -15.70 -18.40 -0.59
C ASP A 604 -14.94 -18.37 0.75
N LEU A 605 -13.60 -18.31 0.72
CA LEU A 605 -12.76 -18.21 1.92
C LEU A 605 -13.02 -16.90 2.67
N LYS A 606 -13.13 -15.79 1.93
CA LYS A 606 -13.48 -14.49 2.53
C LYS A 606 -14.87 -14.54 3.15
N ALA A 607 -15.87 -15.03 2.42
CA ALA A 607 -17.24 -15.13 2.90
C ALA A 607 -17.35 -16.00 4.16
N ALA A 608 -16.68 -17.15 4.18
CA ALA A 608 -16.61 -18.02 5.35
C ALA A 608 -15.92 -17.33 6.55
N ALA A 609 -14.83 -16.59 6.32
CA ALA A 609 -14.14 -15.83 7.37
C ALA A 609 -14.98 -14.66 7.93
N ASP A 610 -15.78 -13.99 7.08
CA ASP A 610 -16.68 -12.91 7.48
C ASP A 610 -17.85 -13.41 8.34
N LEU A 611 -18.26 -14.67 8.17
CA LEU A 611 -19.32 -15.29 9.00
C LEU A 611 -18.84 -15.68 10.41
N VAL A 612 -17.53 -15.75 10.63
CA VAL A 612 -16.95 -16.07 11.94
C VAL A 612 -16.75 -14.80 12.76
N SER A 613 -17.33 -14.78 13.97
CA SER A 613 -17.26 -13.63 14.87
C SER A 613 -15.80 -13.29 15.26
N PRO A 614 -15.42 -11.99 15.31
CA PRO A 614 -14.14 -11.57 15.87
C PRO A 614 -14.01 -11.84 17.38
N THR A 615 -15.11 -12.18 18.07
CA THR A 615 -15.14 -12.57 19.49
C THR A 615 -15.20 -14.08 19.71
N ALA A 616 -15.09 -14.90 18.65
CA ALA A 616 -15.09 -16.35 18.76
C ALA A 616 -13.93 -16.89 19.62
N SER A 617 -13.94 -18.19 19.92
CA SER A 617 -12.85 -18.83 20.67
C SER A 617 -11.48 -18.56 20.03
N PRO A 618 -10.37 -18.52 20.81
CA PRO A 618 -9.05 -18.15 20.30
C PRO A 618 -8.61 -18.91 19.04
N LEU A 619 -8.87 -20.23 19.00
CA LEU A 619 -8.51 -21.06 17.85
C LEU A 619 -9.38 -20.74 16.62
N THR A 620 -10.69 -20.56 16.81
CA THR A 620 -11.60 -20.12 15.75
C THR A 620 -11.18 -18.78 15.16
N ARG A 621 -10.77 -17.83 16.01
CA ARG A 621 -10.21 -16.54 15.58
C ARG A 621 -8.90 -16.72 14.83
N ALA A 622 -8.06 -17.68 15.22
CA ALA A 622 -6.83 -17.99 14.50
C ALA A 622 -7.13 -18.46 13.07
N TYR A 623 -8.09 -19.37 12.86
CA TYR A 623 -8.55 -19.79 11.52
C TYR A 623 -9.04 -18.61 10.70
N ARG A 624 -9.94 -17.78 11.27
CA ARG A 624 -10.45 -16.56 10.64
C ARG A 624 -9.32 -15.61 10.23
N ASN A 625 -8.39 -15.33 11.14
CA ASN A 625 -7.30 -14.38 10.89
C ASN A 625 -6.33 -14.95 9.85
N CYS A 626 -5.98 -16.23 9.92
CA CYS A 626 -5.21 -16.91 8.90
C CYS A 626 -5.88 -16.84 7.53
N ALA A 627 -7.21 -16.97 7.45
CA ALA A 627 -7.94 -16.90 6.19
C ALA A 627 -7.77 -15.52 5.52
N PHE A 628 -7.98 -14.43 6.27
CA PHE A 628 -7.77 -13.08 5.76
C PHE A 628 -6.32 -12.81 5.35
N GLN A 629 -5.33 -13.20 6.18
CA GLN A 629 -3.93 -12.95 5.85
C GLN A 629 -3.44 -13.83 4.68
N LEU A 630 -3.87 -15.09 4.61
CA LEU A 630 -3.56 -15.98 3.50
C LEU A 630 -4.16 -15.44 2.21
N LEU A 631 -5.41 -14.97 2.23
CA LEU A 631 -6.06 -14.36 1.07
C LEU A 631 -5.24 -13.17 0.53
N ARG A 632 -4.81 -12.25 1.41
CA ARG A 632 -3.96 -11.11 1.03
C ARG A 632 -2.63 -11.56 0.41
N VAL A 633 -2.02 -12.62 0.94
CA VAL A 633 -0.80 -13.21 0.36
C VAL A 633 -1.09 -13.80 -1.02
N LYS A 634 -2.18 -14.55 -1.19
CA LYS A 634 -2.60 -15.13 -2.48
C LYS A 634 -2.98 -14.08 -3.53
N GLU A 635 -3.50 -12.94 -3.12
CA GLU A 635 -3.73 -11.79 -4.01
C GLU A 635 -2.40 -11.14 -4.41
N ALA A 636 -1.50 -10.90 -3.46
CA ALA A 636 -0.18 -10.33 -3.72
C ALA A 636 0.70 -11.24 -4.62
N GLU A 637 0.58 -12.55 -4.48
CA GLU A 637 1.20 -13.57 -5.35
C GLU A 637 0.87 -13.37 -6.83
N ARG A 638 -0.33 -12.87 -7.12
CA ARG A 638 -0.85 -12.64 -8.48
C ARG A 638 -0.53 -11.26 -9.03
N SER A 639 0.01 -10.36 -8.21
CA SER A 639 0.39 -9.02 -8.67
C SER A 639 1.41 -9.12 -9.81
N PRO A 640 1.35 -8.22 -10.81
CA PRO A 640 2.35 -8.16 -11.88
C PRO A 640 3.78 -8.01 -11.32
N ALA A 641 3.93 -7.25 -10.24
CA ALA A 641 5.20 -7.06 -9.55
C ALA A 641 5.79 -8.39 -9.06
N ASN A 642 5.01 -9.24 -8.39
CA ASN A 642 5.49 -10.54 -7.91
C ASN A 642 5.75 -11.52 -9.07
N ARG A 643 4.85 -11.57 -10.06
CA ARG A 643 4.99 -12.44 -11.25
C ARG A 643 6.19 -12.08 -12.12
N GLY A 644 6.67 -10.83 -12.04
CA GLY A 644 7.86 -10.37 -12.76
C GLY A 644 9.19 -10.79 -12.12
N LEU A 645 9.23 -11.05 -10.81
CA LEU A 645 10.47 -11.28 -10.06
C LEU A 645 11.35 -12.43 -10.57
N PRO A 646 10.81 -13.58 -11.02
CA PRO A 646 11.62 -14.66 -11.56
C PRO A 646 12.39 -14.30 -12.83
N TYR A 647 11.96 -13.24 -13.52
CA TYR A 647 12.52 -12.74 -14.77
C TYR A 647 13.46 -11.54 -14.57
N ALA A 648 13.83 -11.22 -13.33
CA ALA A 648 14.83 -10.19 -13.07
C ALA A 648 16.23 -10.62 -13.55
N GLY A 649 17.01 -9.65 -14.04
CA GLY A 649 18.35 -9.89 -14.62
C GLY A 649 19.32 -10.56 -13.64
N GLU A 650 19.40 -10.05 -12.41
CA GLU A 650 20.26 -10.60 -11.36
C GLU A 650 19.45 -11.31 -10.27
N LEU A 651 20.02 -12.39 -9.72
CA LEU A 651 19.47 -13.11 -8.58
C LEU A 651 20.07 -12.57 -7.28
N VAL A 652 19.55 -11.43 -6.81
CA VAL A 652 20.03 -10.76 -5.59
C VAL A 652 19.48 -11.43 -4.33
N ALA A 653 20.25 -11.43 -3.25
CA ALA A 653 19.78 -11.87 -1.93
C ALA A 653 18.55 -11.06 -1.51
N GLN A 654 17.56 -11.73 -0.90
CA GLN A 654 16.28 -11.11 -0.53
C GLN A 654 15.53 -10.46 -1.71
N ALA A 655 15.84 -10.79 -2.97
CA ALA A 655 15.01 -10.33 -4.09
C ALA A 655 13.59 -10.90 -4.01
N TRP A 656 13.45 -12.09 -3.41
CA TRP A 656 12.17 -12.78 -3.23
C TRP A 656 11.85 -12.95 -1.74
N PRO A 657 10.57 -12.91 -1.36
CA PRO A 657 9.42 -12.53 -2.18
C PRO A 657 9.32 -11.01 -2.41
N SER A 658 8.34 -10.60 -3.20
CA SER A 658 8.04 -9.16 -3.44
C SER A 658 7.84 -8.38 -2.13
N PRO A 659 8.11 -7.06 -2.10
CA PRO A 659 7.91 -6.24 -0.90
C PRO A 659 6.50 -6.36 -0.30
N ALA A 660 5.47 -6.43 -1.16
CA ALA A 660 4.09 -6.62 -0.73
C ALA A 660 3.90 -7.93 0.06
N ILE A 661 4.40 -9.05 -0.45
CA ILE A 661 4.31 -10.34 0.24
C ILE A 661 5.17 -10.32 1.52
N ARG A 662 6.38 -9.75 1.46
CA ARG A 662 7.26 -9.63 2.61
C ARG A 662 6.61 -8.87 3.77
N GLY A 663 5.86 -7.81 3.47
CA GLY A 663 5.08 -7.07 4.47
C GLY A 663 3.92 -7.86 5.07
N LEU A 664 3.34 -8.83 4.34
CA LEU A 664 2.21 -9.64 4.80
C LEU A 664 2.62 -10.90 5.57
N LEU A 665 3.82 -11.44 5.32
CA LEU A 665 4.29 -12.66 5.98
C LEU A 665 4.37 -12.56 7.52
N PRO A 666 4.79 -11.45 8.14
CA PRO A 666 4.77 -11.31 9.60
C PRO A 666 3.36 -11.46 10.19
N ASP A 667 2.33 -10.88 9.56
CA ASP A 667 0.96 -11.00 10.04
C ASP A 667 0.42 -12.42 9.87
N LEU A 668 0.73 -13.08 8.75
CA LEU A 668 0.38 -14.48 8.55
C LEU A 668 1.07 -15.40 9.57
N ARG A 669 2.35 -15.15 9.89
CA ARG A 669 3.08 -15.86 10.96
C ARG A 669 2.46 -15.62 12.33
N ARG A 670 2.09 -14.37 12.65
CA ARG A 670 1.44 -14.02 13.92
C ARG A 670 0.10 -14.75 14.06
N ALA A 671 -0.71 -14.78 13.00
CA ALA A 671 -1.97 -15.53 12.99
C ALA A 671 -1.75 -17.04 13.12
N ALA A 672 -0.75 -17.60 12.42
CA ALA A 672 -0.39 -19.01 12.49
C ALA A 672 0.23 -19.40 13.85
N GLY A 673 0.83 -18.45 14.58
CA GLY A 673 1.42 -18.68 15.90
C GLY A 673 0.40 -18.91 17.01
N ALA A 674 -0.90 -18.69 16.75
CA ALA A 674 -1.97 -19.00 17.69
C ALA A 674 -2.36 -20.49 17.70
N PHE A 675 -1.86 -21.27 16.74
CA PHE A 675 -2.00 -22.72 16.72
C PHE A 675 -0.91 -23.37 17.57
N ALA A 676 -1.18 -24.57 18.11
CA ALA A 676 -0.10 -25.37 18.69
C ALA A 676 0.93 -25.71 17.61
N ARG A 677 2.13 -26.09 18.04
CA ARG A 677 3.21 -26.45 17.11
C ARG A 677 2.73 -27.56 16.17
N ASP A 678 2.85 -27.32 14.87
CA ASP A 678 2.43 -28.22 13.78
C ASP A 678 0.90 -28.38 13.56
N ASP A 679 0.06 -27.62 14.27
CA ASP A 679 -1.41 -27.66 14.13
C ASP A 679 -1.99 -26.62 13.16
N ALA A 680 -1.17 -25.72 12.61
CA ALA A 680 -1.63 -24.73 11.64
C ALA A 680 -2.10 -25.43 10.35
N PRO A 681 -3.12 -24.89 9.64
CA PRO A 681 -3.61 -25.49 8.41
C PRO A 681 -2.48 -25.74 7.40
N ALA A 682 -2.47 -26.91 6.76
CA ALA A 682 -1.36 -27.36 5.91
C ALA A 682 -1.01 -26.35 4.80
N LEU A 683 -2.02 -25.67 4.25
CA LEU A 683 -1.83 -24.60 3.26
C LEU A 683 -1.12 -23.37 3.84
N VAL A 684 -1.46 -22.95 5.06
CA VAL A 684 -0.83 -21.82 5.76
C VAL A 684 0.62 -22.17 6.11
N ALA A 685 0.84 -23.32 6.76
CA ALA A 685 2.17 -23.81 7.11
C ALA A 685 3.05 -24.01 5.86
N GLY A 686 2.48 -24.60 4.81
CA GLY A 686 3.12 -24.78 3.51
C GLY A 686 3.55 -23.45 2.87
N THR A 687 2.68 -22.44 2.91
CA THR A 687 2.95 -21.10 2.36
C THR A 687 4.09 -20.43 3.11
N LEU A 688 4.06 -20.45 4.46
CA LEU A 688 5.12 -19.89 5.29
C LEU A 688 6.47 -20.59 5.07
N LYS A 689 6.46 -21.94 4.99
CA LYS A 689 7.65 -22.74 4.73
C LYS A 689 8.23 -22.48 3.34
N LEU A 690 7.38 -22.41 2.31
CA LEU A 690 7.81 -22.15 0.94
C LEU A 690 8.48 -20.78 0.81
N TYR A 691 7.91 -19.74 1.45
CA TYR A 691 8.53 -18.41 1.46
C TYR A 691 9.78 -18.30 2.33
N ALA A 692 9.92 -19.12 3.36
CA ALA A 692 11.18 -19.20 4.11
C ALA A 692 12.30 -19.76 3.22
N GLU A 693 12.02 -20.77 2.40
CA GLU A 693 12.96 -21.34 1.42
C GLU A 693 13.28 -20.35 0.29
N LEU A 694 12.25 -19.70 -0.27
CA LEU A 694 12.41 -18.74 -1.37
C LEU A 694 12.98 -17.38 -0.93
N GLY A 695 13.04 -17.10 0.36
CA GLY A 695 13.51 -15.82 0.91
C GLY A 695 14.98 -15.49 0.60
N ASP A 696 15.79 -16.53 0.35
CA ASP A 696 17.17 -16.40 -0.12
C ASP A 696 17.34 -17.20 -1.43
N PRO A 697 17.03 -16.60 -2.59
CA PRO A 697 17.04 -17.31 -3.85
C PRO A 697 18.45 -17.77 -4.25
N ALA A 698 19.50 -17.05 -3.84
CA ALA A 698 20.89 -17.42 -4.13
C ALA A 698 21.31 -18.69 -3.37
N ARG A 699 20.91 -18.80 -2.09
CA ARG A 699 21.06 -20.02 -1.30
C ARG A 699 20.23 -21.17 -1.87
N ALA A 700 18.95 -20.93 -2.16
CA ALA A 700 18.06 -21.94 -2.72
C ALA A 700 18.57 -22.49 -4.06
N ALA A 701 19.09 -21.64 -4.94
CA ALA A 701 19.73 -22.06 -6.19
C ALA A 701 21.02 -22.87 -5.96
N GLY A 702 21.75 -22.57 -4.88
CA GLY A 702 22.94 -23.33 -4.48
C GLY A 702 22.58 -24.73 -4.00
N GLN A 703 21.57 -24.83 -3.14
CA GLN A 703 21.04 -26.11 -2.67
C GLN A 703 20.47 -26.94 -3.84
N ALA A 704 19.73 -26.31 -4.76
CA ALA A 704 19.24 -26.97 -5.96
C ALA A 704 20.36 -27.48 -6.90
N ALA A 705 21.55 -26.87 -6.86
CA ALA A 705 22.71 -27.33 -7.64
C ALA A 705 23.38 -28.56 -7.02
N THR A 706 23.34 -28.69 -5.69
CA THR A 706 24.03 -29.77 -4.94
C THR A 706 23.11 -30.93 -4.57
N ASP A 707 21.83 -30.68 -4.29
CA ASP A 707 20.84 -31.67 -3.88
C ASP A 707 19.78 -31.85 -4.99
N SER A 708 19.80 -33.00 -5.65
CA SER A 708 18.88 -33.35 -6.74
C SER A 708 17.41 -33.45 -6.30
N GLN A 709 17.15 -33.65 -5.00
CA GLN A 709 15.80 -33.74 -4.46
C GLN A 709 15.25 -32.40 -3.96
N TYR A 710 16.09 -31.35 -3.83
CA TYR A 710 15.67 -30.07 -3.27
C TYR A 710 14.48 -29.46 -4.00
N LEU A 711 14.55 -29.36 -5.33
CA LEU A 711 13.44 -28.82 -6.14
C LEU A 711 12.17 -29.69 -6.05
N ALA A 712 12.31 -31.02 -5.98
CA ALA A 712 11.19 -31.92 -5.82
C ALA A 712 10.50 -31.73 -4.45
N ARG A 713 11.24 -31.42 -3.38
CA ARG A 713 10.67 -31.08 -2.07
C ARG A 713 9.92 -29.74 -2.10
N LEU A 714 10.41 -28.74 -2.84
CA LEU A 714 9.68 -27.48 -3.04
C LEU A 714 8.37 -27.71 -3.82
N GLU A 715 8.41 -28.52 -4.88
CA GLU A 715 7.22 -28.89 -5.67
C GLU A 715 6.25 -29.77 -4.88
N ALA A 716 6.73 -30.54 -3.90
CA ALA A 716 5.90 -31.34 -3.00
C ALA A 716 5.19 -30.53 -1.90
N ASN A 717 5.58 -29.26 -1.69
CA ASN A 717 5.01 -28.39 -0.66
C ASN A 717 3.50 -28.16 -0.91
N PRO A 718 2.63 -28.20 0.13
CA PRO A 718 1.20 -27.96 -0.02
C PRO A 718 0.83 -26.66 -0.74
N ALA A 719 1.55 -25.56 -0.47
CA ALA A 719 1.29 -24.28 -1.13
C ALA A 719 1.63 -24.30 -2.62
N PHE A 720 2.72 -25.00 -3.00
CA PHE A 720 3.05 -25.20 -4.41
C PHE A 720 1.98 -26.03 -5.12
N LYS A 721 1.54 -27.14 -4.53
CA LYS A 721 0.49 -28.00 -5.11
C LYS A 721 -0.83 -27.24 -5.28
N PHE A 722 -1.17 -26.43 -4.28
CA PHE A 722 -2.38 -25.61 -4.28
C PHE A 722 -2.39 -24.53 -5.37
N ASP A 723 -1.25 -23.88 -5.62
CA ASP A 723 -1.16 -22.78 -6.59
C ASP A 723 0.12 -22.84 -7.43
N ALA A 724 0.27 -23.93 -8.19
CA ALA A 724 1.48 -24.19 -8.97
C ALA A 724 1.78 -23.05 -9.96
N ALA A 725 0.76 -22.40 -10.51
CA ALA A 725 0.92 -21.30 -11.45
C ALA A 725 1.64 -20.08 -10.83
N ALA A 726 1.41 -19.79 -9.55
CA ALA A 726 2.07 -18.68 -8.86
C ALA A 726 3.57 -18.95 -8.60
N TYR A 727 3.93 -20.21 -8.32
CA TYR A 727 5.29 -20.56 -7.88
C TYR A 727 6.17 -21.19 -8.96
N ARG A 728 5.59 -21.78 -10.02
CA ARG A 728 6.34 -22.48 -11.08
C ARG A 728 7.46 -21.62 -11.69
N PRO A 729 7.26 -20.32 -12.02
CA PRO A 729 8.34 -19.50 -12.56
C PRO A 729 9.51 -19.30 -11.57
N PHE A 730 9.24 -19.22 -10.27
CA PHE A 730 10.30 -19.14 -9.24
C PHE A 730 11.12 -20.43 -9.21
N ILE A 731 10.45 -21.59 -9.23
CA ILE A 731 11.12 -22.90 -9.26
C ILE A 731 11.91 -23.11 -10.56
N ASP A 732 11.36 -22.69 -11.72
CA ASP A 732 12.05 -22.77 -13.00
C ASP A 732 13.28 -21.86 -13.04
N ARG A 733 13.21 -20.68 -12.42
CA ARG A 733 14.37 -19.79 -12.25
C ARG A 733 15.46 -20.43 -11.38
N LEU A 734 15.09 -21.07 -10.25
CA LEU A 734 16.04 -21.83 -9.43
C LEU A 734 16.66 -23.00 -10.21
N ARG A 735 15.86 -23.70 -11.04
CA ARG A 735 16.33 -24.79 -11.91
C ARG A 735 17.33 -24.30 -12.96
N TYR A 736 17.09 -23.14 -13.57
CA TYR A 736 18.03 -22.49 -14.48
C TYR A 736 19.35 -22.15 -13.76
N GLU A 737 19.28 -21.47 -12.62
CA GLU A 737 20.46 -21.06 -11.85
C GLU A 737 21.29 -22.24 -11.36
N ALA A 738 20.63 -23.28 -10.85
CA ALA A 738 21.28 -24.53 -10.47
C ALA A 738 21.96 -25.23 -11.66
N THR A 739 21.36 -25.14 -12.86
CA THR A 739 21.96 -25.70 -14.09
C THR A 739 23.18 -24.90 -14.51
N VAL A 740 23.13 -23.57 -14.49
CA VAL A 740 24.27 -22.70 -14.78
C VAL A 740 25.44 -22.99 -13.84
N ARG A 741 25.18 -23.14 -12.53
CA ARG A 741 26.21 -23.47 -11.53
C ARG A 741 26.82 -24.86 -11.76
N ARG A 742 26.00 -25.88 -12.05
CA ARG A 742 26.50 -27.24 -12.33
C ARG A 742 27.34 -27.31 -13.60
N VAL A 743 26.95 -26.58 -14.65
CA VAL A 743 27.73 -26.51 -15.90
C VAL A 743 29.08 -25.85 -15.66
N ALA A 744 29.11 -24.75 -14.89
CA ALA A 744 30.36 -24.09 -14.51
C ALA A 744 31.26 -25.02 -13.68
N ALA A 745 30.69 -25.86 -12.81
CA ALA A 745 31.45 -26.78 -11.96
C ALA A 745 31.94 -28.06 -12.67
N THR A 746 31.16 -28.61 -13.61
CA THR A 746 31.39 -29.96 -14.18
C THR A 746 31.80 -29.96 -15.65
N GLY A 747 31.59 -28.86 -16.38
CA GLY A 747 31.81 -28.80 -17.83
C GLY A 747 30.86 -29.65 -18.67
N SER A 748 29.90 -30.36 -18.07
CA SER A 748 29.02 -31.30 -18.77
C SER A 748 27.85 -30.62 -19.51
N SER A 749 27.65 -30.97 -20.77
CA SER A 749 26.58 -30.43 -21.63
C SER A 749 25.39 -31.39 -21.76
N SER A 750 24.33 -31.16 -20.99
CA SER A 750 22.98 -31.64 -21.29
C SER A 750 22.24 -30.69 -22.23
N LYS A 751 21.11 -31.13 -22.83
CA LYS A 751 20.27 -30.24 -23.65
C LYS A 751 19.75 -29.01 -22.86
N ALA A 752 19.35 -29.21 -21.60
CA ALA A 752 18.90 -28.12 -20.73
C ALA A 752 20.02 -27.12 -20.42
N SER A 753 21.28 -27.58 -20.35
CA SER A 753 22.41 -26.67 -20.21
C SER A 753 22.76 -25.91 -21.50
N ALA A 754 22.43 -26.46 -22.68
CA ALA A 754 22.61 -25.73 -23.94
C ALA A 754 21.70 -24.50 -24.03
N ASP A 755 20.40 -24.64 -23.72
CA ASP A 755 19.46 -23.51 -23.66
C ASP A 755 19.90 -22.47 -22.63
N ALA A 756 20.30 -22.92 -21.43
CA ALA A 756 20.78 -22.03 -20.38
C ALA A 756 22.06 -21.27 -20.79
N ALA A 757 23.00 -21.93 -21.46
CA ALA A 757 24.22 -21.30 -21.95
C ALA A 757 23.94 -20.27 -23.06
N ARG A 758 23.04 -20.59 -24.01
CA ARG A 758 22.59 -19.66 -25.06
C ARG A 758 21.92 -18.43 -24.47
N PHE A 759 21.03 -18.63 -23.49
CA PHE A 759 20.35 -17.54 -22.79
C PHE A 759 21.35 -16.67 -22.02
N ARG A 760 22.28 -17.26 -21.27
CA ARG A 760 23.31 -16.52 -20.52
C ARG A 760 24.20 -15.68 -21.44
N ARG A 761 24.61 -16.22 -22.59
CA ARG A 761 25.39 -15.48 -23.59
C ARG A 761 24.59 -14.29 -24.13
N ALA A 762 23.32 -14.49 -24.45
CA ALA A 762 22.43 -13.40 -24.89
C ALA A 762 22.28 -12.26 -23.86
N VAL A 763 22.24 -12.58 -22.56
CA VAL A 763 22.25 -11.56 -21.49
C VAL A 763 23.56 -10.78 -21.49
N ALA A 764 24.70 -11.45 -21.66
CA ALA A 764 26.01 -10.80 -21.67
C ALA A 764 26.27 -9.94 -22.91
N ASP A 765 25.75 -10.35 -24.08
CA ASP A 765 25.97 -9.66 -25.36
C ASP A 765 25.16 -8.37 -25.53
N GLY A 766 24.23 -8.04 -24.61
CA GLY A 766 23.42 -6.82 -24.70
C GLY A 766 22.50 -6.78 -25.93
N ARG A 767 21.75 -7.87 -26.18
CA ARG A 767 20.98 -8.05 -27.42
C ARG A 767 19.90 -6.99 -27.68
N THR A 768 19.68 -6.70 -28.96
CA THR A 768 18.58 -5.85 -29.45
C THR A 768 17.23 -6.57 -29.39
N THR A 769 16.11 -5.83 -29.47
CA THR A 769 14.74 -6.38 -29.44
C THR A 769 14.53 -7.53 -30.45
N PRO A 770 14.92 -7.44 -31.74
CA PRO A 770 14.79 -8.55 -32.68
C PRO A 770 15.62 -9.78 -32.28
N GLN A 771 16.81 -9.58 -31.73
CA GLN A 771 17.69 -10.67 -31.31
C GLN A 771 17.15 -11.40 -30.07
N TRP A 772 16.45 -10.71 -29.17
CA TRP A 772 15.73 -11.31 -28.05
C TRP A 772 14.50 -12.10 -28.51
N ARG A 773 13.71 -11.58 -29.46
CA ARG A 773 12.55 -12.30 -30.04
C ARG A 773 13.00 -13.59 -30.76
N ALA A 774 14.02 -13.49 -31.61
CA ALA A 774 14.60 -14.65 -32.29
C ALA A 774 15.17 -15.69 -31.32
N LEU A 775 15.78 -15.24 -30.22
CA LEU A 775 16.23 -16.16 -29.16
C LEU A 775 15.04 -16.87 -28.52
N ALA A 776 13.99 -16.14 -28.14
CA ALA A 776 12.81 -16.68 -27.50
C ALA A 776 12.18 -17.82 -28.32
N ASP A 777 12.01 -17.62 -29.63
CA ASP A 777 11.40 -18.61 -30.52
C ASP A 777 12.27 -19.86 -30.73
N SER A 778 13.57 -19.75 -30.44
CA SER A 778 14.54 -20.84 -30.60
C SER A 778 14.82 -21.63 -29.31
N LEU A 779 14.29 -21.20 -28.16
CA LEU A 779 14.49 -21.86 -26.87
C LEU A 779 13.42 -22.93 -26.65
N ARG A 780 13.83 -24.12 -26.21
CA ARG A 780 12.90 -25.24 -25.93
C ARG A 780 12.32 -25.17 -24.53
N THR A 781 13.03 -24.52 -23.61
CA THR A 781 12.61 -24.34 -22.23
C THR A 781 11.58 -23.20 -22.14
N PRO A 782 10.29 -23.48 -21.83
CA PRO A 782 9.24 -22.45 -21.90
C PRO A 782 9.51 -21.23 -21.01
N PHE A 783 10.06 -21.45 -19.81
CA PHE A 783 10.45 -20.38 -18.90
C PHE A 783 11.50 -19.43 -19.52
N LEU A 784 12.52 -19.96 -20.19
CA LEU A 784 13.57 -19.14 -20.81
C LEU A 784 13.07 -18.42 -22.06
N ALA A 785 12.18 -19.06 -22.83
CA ALA A 785 11.52 -18.42 -23.97
C ALA A 785 10.67 -17.22 -23.52
N GLU A 786 9.85 -17.39 -22.49
CA GLU A 786 9.07 -16.29 -21.89
C GLU A 786 9.98 -15.20 -21.32
N TRP A 787 11.07 -15.58 -20.64
CA TRP A 787 12.03 -14.60 -20.14
C TRP A 787 12.67 -13.78 -21.28
N ALA A 788 13.06 -14.42 -22.38
CA ALA A 788 13.61 -13.74 -23.55
C ALA A 788 12.60 -12.78 -24.19
N ARG A 789 11.30 -13.12 -24.23
CA ARG A 789 10.24 -12.20 -24.70
C ARG A 789 10.12 -10.96 -23.83
N ARG A 790 10.22 -11.13 -22.51
CA ARG A 790 10.21 -10.00 -21.56
C ARG A 790 11.42 -9.09 -21.74
N GLN A 791 12.60 -9.66 -21.98
CA GLN A 791 13.79 -8.88 -22.31
C GLN A 791 13.62 -8.11 -23.62
N ALA A 792 12.97 -8.70 -24.64
CA ALA A 792 12.64 -8.00 -25.86
C ALA A 792 11.72 -6.78 -25.61
N GLY A 793 10.69 -6.95 -24.78
CA GLY A 793 9.78 -5.87 -24.39
C GLY A 793 10.48 -4.77 -23.58
N ALA A 794 11.36 -5.13 -22.64
CA ALA A 794 12.14 -4.17 -21.88
C ALA A 794 13.11 -3.38 -22.78
N ALA A 795 13.77 -4.05 -23.72
CA ALA A 795 14.62 -3.39 -24.72
C ALA A 795 13.83 -2.45 -25.64
N GLU A 796 12.60 -2.81 -25.99
CA GLU A 796 11.71 -1.98 -26.81
C GLU A 796 11.25 -0.72 -26.06
N VAL A 797 10.91 -0.84 -24.77
CA VAL A 797 10.59 0.31 -23.91
C VAL A 797 11.80 1.22 -23.76
N ALA A 798 12.98 0.67 -23.44
CA ALA A 798 14.22 1.45 -23.32
C ALA A 798 14.58 2.18 -24.62
N ALA A 799 14.42 1.52 -25.78
CA ALA A 799 14.59 2.15 -27.08
C ALA A 799 13.53 3.24 -27.36
N GLY A 800 12.30 3.07 -26.86
CA GLY A 800 11.25 4.09 -26.89
C GLY A 800 11.60 5.33 -26.07
N GLU A 801 12.00 5.14 -24.80
CA GLU A 801 12.42 6.21 -23.89
C GLU A 801 13.63 6.96 -24.43
N GLN A 802 14.61 6.24 -24.97
CA GLN A 802 15.79 6.85 -25.59
C GLN A 802 15.42 7.68 -26.82
N ARG A 803 14.48 7.21 -27.66
CA ARG A 803 13.95 7.99 -28.79
C ARG A 803 13.21 9.24 -28.32
N GLN A 804 12.38 9.14 -27.29
CA GLN A 804 11.66 10.29 -26.72
C GLN A 804 12.62 11.32 -26.12
N ALA A 805 13.62 10.88 -25.35
CA ALA A 805 14.66 11.74 -24.80
C ALA A 805 15.43 12.48 -25.89
N ARG A 806 15.84 11.77 -26.96
CA ARG A 806 16.49 12.39 -28.13
C ARG A 806 15.58 13.38 -28.84
N SER A 807 14.30 13.06 -29.02
CA SER A 807 13.32 13.98 -29.61
C SER A 807 13.16 15.25 -28.77
N GLY A 808 13.18 15.13 -27.43
CA GLY A 808 13.17 16.27 -26.52
C GLY A 808 14.44 17.13 -26.64
N GLN A 809 15.61 16.51 -26.79
CA GLN A 809 16.87 17.23 -27.02
C GLN A 809 16.89 17.96 -28.38
N LEU A 810 16.37 17.33 -29.44
CA LEU A 810 16.24 17.96 -30.75
C LEU A 810 15.30 19.18 -30.67
N ALA A 811 14.15 19.04 -30.01
CA ALA A 811 13.21 20.14 -29.80
C ALA A 811 13.83 21.28 -28.98
N ALA A 812 14.56 20.96 -27.90
CA ALA A 812 15.27 21.95 -27.10
C ALA A 812 16.36 22.69 -27.90
N THR A 813 17.08 21.97 -28.76
CA THR A 813 18.10 22.55 -29.66
C THR A 813 17.46 23.49 -30.67
N ARG A 814 16.33 23.10 -31.29
CA ARG A 814 15.57 23.95 -32.20
C ARG A 814 15.02 25.20 -31.52
N ALA A 815 14.43 25.07 -30.33
CA ALA A 815 13.92 26.20 -29.56
C ALA A 815 15.04 27.21 -29.21
N ALA A 816 16.18 26.72 -28.71
CA ALA A 816 17.34 27.56 -28.43
C ALA A 816 17.89 28.23 -29.71
N THR A 817 17.81 27.56 -30.85
CA THR A 817 18.21 28.13 -32.16
C THR A 817 17.29 29.29 -32.56
N VAL A 818 15.98 29.19 -32.30
CA VAL A 818 15.03 30.28 -32.51
C VAL A 818 15.32 31.47 -31.60
N ASP A 819 15.63 31.22 -30.32
CA ASP A 819 16.02 32.27 -29.37
C ASP A 819 17.28 33.02 -29.83
N LEU A 820 18.31 32.27 -30.25
CA LEU A 820 19.54 32.81 -30.81
C LEU A 820 19.26 33.71 -32.02
N ARG A 821 18.45 33.24 -32.98
CA ARG A 821 18.08 34.02 -34.18
C ARG A 821 17.34 35.30 -33.84
N ARG A 822 16.43 35.25 -32.86
CA ARG A 822 15.71 36.43 -32.38
C ARG A 822 16.67 37.45 -31.76
N ALA A 823 17.59 37.01 -30.90
CA ALA A 823 18.59 37.90 -30.29
C ALA A 823 19.49 38.58 -31.34
N VAL A 824 19.91 37.83 -32.36
CA VAL A 824 20.66 38.34 -33.54
C VAL A 824 19.83 39.39 -34.30
N ALA A 825 18.57 39.09 -34.62
CA ALA A 825 17.70 40.00 -35.38
C ALA A 825 17.38 41.30 -34.63
N GLU A 826 17.29 41.24 -33.30
CA GLU A 826 17.05 42.39 -32.43
C GLU A 826 18.32 43.23 -32.14
N GLY A 827 19.49 42.80 -32.64
CA GLY A 827 20.77 43.47 -32.36
C GLY A 827 21.21 43.37 -30.90
N LYS A 828 20.75 42.35 -30.16
CA LYS A 828 21.07 42.11 -28.75
C LYS A 828 22.29 41.22 -28.58
N ASP A 829 22.86 41.20 -27.38
CA ASP A 829 23.95 40.28 -27.03
C ASP A 829 23.46 38.84 -27.01
N TRP A 830 23.82 38.11 -28.06
CA TRP A 830 23.44 36.72 -28.29
C TRP A 830 24.47 35.70 -27.77
N SER A 831 25.51 36.14 -27.06
CA SER A 831 26.60 35.27 -26.56
C SER A 831 26.12 34.14 -25.64
N ALA A 832 25.10 34.42 -24.83
CA ALA A 832 24.51 33.42 -23.93
C ALA A 832 23.73 32.36 -24.71
N ASP A 833 22.90 32.79 -25.67
CA ASP A 833 22.11 31.90 -26.51
C ASP A 833 22.99 31.05 -27.42
N TRP A 834 24.06 31.62 -28.01
CA TRP A 834 25.01 30.88 -28.83
C TRP A 834 25.66 29.73 -28.05
N ARG A 835 26.13 29.98 -26.82
CA ARG A 835 26.75 28.94 -25.98
C ARG A 835 25.76 27.85 -25.61
N ARG A 836 24.52 28.24 -25.31
CA ARG A 836 23.43 27.29 -25.03
C ARG A 836 23.18 26.39 -26.24
N VAL A 837 23.05 26.95 -27.44
CA VAL A 837 22.83 26.16 -28.67
C VAL A 837 24.03 25.26 -28.97
N SER A 838 25.25 25.79 -28.90
CA SER A 838 26.48 25.02 -29.15
C SER A 838 26.64 23.82 -28.20
N ALA A 839 26.36 24.02 -26.90
CA ALA A 839 26.40 22.95 -25.92
C ALA A 839 25.32 21.88 -26.17
N LEU A 840 24.10 22.29 -26.52
CA LEU A 840 23.00 21.38 -26.86
C LEU A 840 23.30 20.57 -28.12
N ALA A 841 23.81 21.22 -29.16
CA ALA A 841 24.18 20.57 -30.42
C ALA A 841 25.32 19.56 -30.22
N THR A 842 26.37 19.94 -29.49
CA THR A 842 27.51 19.05 -29.17
C THR A 842 27.04 17.81 -28.40
N ARG A 843 26.18 18.01 -27.39
CA ARG A 843 25.61 16.91 -26.60
C ARG A 843 24.79 15.96 -27.48
N PHE A 844 23.89 16.51 -28.30
CA PHE A 844 23.04 15.72 -29.19
C PHE A 844 23.87 14.88 -30.17
N LEU A 845 24.89 15.47 -30.80
CA LEU A 845 25.76 14.76 -31.75
C LEU A 845 26.62 13.69 -31.06
N GLY A 846 27.13 13.96 -29.85
CA GLY A 846 27.87 12.97 -29.07
C GLY A 846 27.03 11.76 -28.69
N GLU A 847 25.78 11.99 -28.24
CA GLU A 847 24.84 10.91 -27.92
C GLU A 847 24.38 10.15 -29.17
N ALA A 848 24.17 10.83 -30.30
CA ALA A 848 23.82 10.21 -31.57
C ALA A 848 24.94 9.29 -32.09
N ALA A 849 26.19 9.75 -32.08
CA ALA A 849 27.35 8.97 -32.50
C ALA A 849 27.55 7.70 -31.66
N ALA A 850 27.34 7.78 -30.33
CA ALA A 850 27.43 6.64 -29.44
C ALA A 850 26.33 5.58 -29.69
N SER A 851 25.18 6.00 -30.20
CA SER A 851 24.04 5.09 -30.42
C SER A 851 24.11 4.28 -31.71
N GLY A 852 24.87 4.73 -32.72
CA GLY A 852 24.98 4.06 -34.02
C GLY A 852 23.69 4.08 -34.87
N ASP A 853 22.58 4.60 -34.33
CA ASP A 853 21.35 4.79 -35.08
C ASP A 853 21.47 6.04 -35.95
N GLY A 854 21.29 5.89 -37.27
CA GLY A 854 21.13 7.02 -38.19
C GLY A 854 19.85 7.78 -37.85
N ALA A 855 19.95 8.74 -36.94
CA ALA A 855 18.79 9.39 -36.33
C ALA A 855 18.29 10.58 -37.16
N ASP A 856 16.97 10.76 -37.15
CA ASP A 856 16.31 11.95 -37.67
C ASP A 856 16.82 13.20 -36.93
N GLY A 857 17.21 14.22 -37.69
CA GLY A 857 17.74 15.48 -37.16
C GLY A 857 19.25 15.51 -36.91
N THR A 858 19.99 14.40 -37.01
CA THR A 858 21.47 14.43 -36.88
C THR A 858 22.13 15.31 -37.95
N ALA A 859 21.65 15.25 -39.20
CA ALA A 859 22.14 16.10 -40.27
C ALA A 859 21.86 17.59 -39.99
N GLU A 860 20.66 17.92 -39.52
CA GLU A 860 20.26 19.28 -39.16
C GLU A 860 21.12 19.85 -38.01
N VAL A 861 21.31 19.08 -36.94
CA VAL A 861 22.12 19.53 -35.79
C VAL A 861 23.60 19.60 -36.16
N ALA A 862 24.09 18.72 -37.05
CA ALA A 862 25.46 18.79 -37.57
C ALA A 862 25.68 20.05 -38.42
N GLU A 863 24.73 20.41 -39.28
CA GLU A 863 24.76 21.64 -40.07
C GLU A 863 24.75 22.88 -39.16
N LEU A 864 23.88 22.88 -38.14
CA LEU A 864 23.84 23.94 -37.12
C LEU A 864 25.18 24.07 -36.39
N ALA A 865 25.76 22.96 -35.92
CA ALA A 865 27.06 22.97 -35.25
C ALA A 865 28.17 23.52 -36.17
N ALA A 866 28.18 23.14 -37.45
CA ALA A 866 29.12 23.66 -38.43
C ALA A 866 28.93 25.16 -38.70
N ALA A 867 27.69 25.65 -38.70
CA ALA A 867 27.40 27.08 -38.84
C ALA A 867 27.88 27.89 -37.63
N LEU A 868 27.72 27.36 -36.41
CA LEU A 868 28.17 28.01 -35.17
C LEU A 868 29.70 28.13 -35.09
N GLU A 869 30.45 27.18 -35.67
CA GLU A 869 31.92 27.18 -35.69
C GLU A 869 32.52 28.05 -36.82
N ARG A 870 31.70 28.58 -37.74
CA ARG A 870 32.18 29.41 -38.87
C ARG A 870 32.76 30.74 -38.36
N ALA A 871 33.89 31.16 -38.95
CA ALA A 871 34.50 32.44 -38.61
C ALA A 871 33.60 33.63 -38.99
N LEU A 872 33.40 34.56 -38.05
CA LEU A 872 32.54 35.72 -38.20
C LEU A 872 33.35 37.00 -38.42
N PRO A 873 32.92 37.88 -39.35
CA PRO A 873 33.55 39.18 -39.54
C PRO A 873 33.13 40.15 -38.42
N LEU A 874 34.06 40.40 -37.51
CA LEU A 874 33.99 41.45 -36.51
C LEU A 874 34.46 42.78 -37.11
N ARG A 875 33.54 43.73 -37.35
CA ARG A 875 33.92 45.12 -37.68
C ARG A 875 34.10 45.96 -36.42
N LEU A 876 35.30 46.49 -36.20
CA LEU A 876 35.63 47.40 -35.10
C LEU A 876 35.66 48.84 -35.61
N GLU A 877 34.81 49.68 -35.04
CA GLU A 877 34.66 51.10 -35.41
C GLU A 877 35.46 52.04 -34.52
N GLN A 878 35.64 51.67 -33.26
CA GLN A 878 36.31 52.54 -32.28
C GLN A 878 36.86 51.70 -31.13
N ALA A 879 37.94 52.16 -30.52
CA ALA A 879 38.38 51.67 -29.22
C ALA A 879 38.50 52.82 -28.23
N THR A 880 38.02 52.59 -27.01
CA THR A 880 38.25 53.46 -25.85
C THR A 880 39.16 52.74 -24.87
N ILE A 881 40.35 53.30 -24.66
CA ILE A 881 41.35 52.78 -23.72
C ILE A 881 41.20 53.57 -22.42
N ARG A 882 41.12 52.88 -21.28
CA ARG A 882 41.23 53.47 -19.95
C ARG A 882 42.39 52.86 -19.19
N LEU A 883 43.26 53.69 -18.64
CA LEU A 883 44.40 53.27 -17.80
C LEU A 883 44.20 53.80 -16.37
N PRO A 884 44.68 53.08 -15.35
CA PRO A 884 44.61 53.55 -13.97
C PRO A 884 45.53 54.77 -13.78
N GLN A 885 45.23 55.63 -12.79
CA GLN A 885 45.97 56.86 -12.52
C GLN A 885 47.51 56.73 -12.50
N PRO A 886 48.12 55.71 -11.85
CA PRO A 886 49.58 55.57 -11.82
C PRO A 886 50.22 55.09 -13.14
N ALA A 887 49.44 54.73 -14.17
CA ALA A 887 49.98 54.19 -15.42
C ALA A 887 50.76 55.23 -16.23
N LEU A 888 50.41 56.52 -16.09
CA LEU A 888 51.04 57.64 -16.77
C LEU A 888 51.18 58.83 -15.81
N THR A 889 52.17 59.69 -16.06
CA THR A 889 52.39 60.94 -15.31
C THR A 889 52.00 62.18 -16.13
N LEU A 890 52.00 62.06 -17.46
CA LEU A 890 51.61 63.08 -18.43
C LEU A 890 50.83 62.41 -19.57
N PRO A 891 50.05 63.17 -20.36
CA PRO A 891 49.41 62.64 -21.57
C PRO A 891 50.44 61.99 -22.50
N GLU A 892 50.11 60.80 -23.02
CA GLU A 892 51.02 59.98 -23.82
C GLU A 892 50.43 59.72 -25.22
N VAL A 893 51.30 59.63 -26.24
CA VAL A 893 50.90 59.20 -27.59
C VAL A 893 51.06 57.68 -27.67
N ALA A 894 49.97 56.98 -27.99
CA ALA A 894 49.93 55.53 -28.03
C ALA A 894 49.36 54.99 -29.34
N VAL A 895 49.58 53.69 -29.58
CA VAL A 895 49.02 52.90 -30.66
C VAL A 895 48.42 51.63 -30.08
N LEU A 896 47.21 51.29 -30.52
CA LEU A 896 46.57 50.00 -30.26
C LEU A 896 47.01 48.99 -31.32
N GLU A 897 47.51 47.85 -30.85
CA GLU A 897 47.78 46.66 -31.64
C GLU A 897 46.83 45.53 -31.24
N LEU A 898 46.29 44.80 -32.21
CA LEU A 898 45.34 43.72 -32.02
C LEU A 898 45.79 42.52 -32.85
N ALA A 899 45.66 41.31 -32.32
CA ALA A 899 46.03 40.06 -32.99
C ALA A 899 44.97 38.99 -32.72
N ALA A 900 44.56 38.31 -33.78
CA ALA A 900 43.74 37.12 -33.74
C ALA A 900 44.58 35.95 -34.29
N PRO A 901 44.44 34.73 -33.75
CA PRO A 901 45.17 33.54 -34.20
C PRO A 901 45.09 33.29 -35.72
N SER A 902 43.96 33.66 -36.32
CA SER A 902 43.66 33.50 -37.74
C SER A 902 44.35 34.52 -38.66
N ALA A 903 44.96 35.58 -38.11
CA ALA A 903 45.55 36.66 -38.89
C ALA A 903 47.07 36.56 -39.02
N ALA A 904 47.56 36.68 -40.25
CA ALA A 904 49.00 36.63 -40.54
C ALA A 904 49.78 37.83 -39.94
N ASN A 905 49.13 38.98 -39.77
CA ASN A 905 49.73 40.19 -39.22
C ASN A 905 48.78 40.84 -38.19
N PRO A 906 49.31 41.42 -37.09
CA PRO A 906 48.51 42.17 -36.15
C PRO A 906 47.99 43.47 -36.78
N TRP A 907 46.75 43.84 -36.46
CA TRP A 907 46.20 45.14 -36.80
C TRP A 907 46.82 46.21 -35.93
N ARG A 908 47.19 47.35 -36.54
CA ARG A 908 47.82 48.47 -35.86
C ARG A 908 47.07 49.76 -36.17
N SER A 909 46.75 50.52 -35.13
CA SER A 909 45.94 51.74 -35.27
C SER A 909 46.80 52.94 -35.62
N ARG A 910 46.15 54.06 -35.96
CA ARG A 910 46.83 55.35 -35.98
C ARG A 910 47.21 55.75 -34.56
N ALA A 911 48.25 56.57 -34.43
CA ALA A 911 48.62 57.13 -33.14
C ALA A 911 47.48 58.00 -32.57
N PHE A 912 47.20 57.86 -31.29
CA PHE A 912 46.18 58.62 -30.56
C PHE A 912 46.70 59.05 -29.19
N THR A 913 46.10 60.08 -28.61
CA THR A 913 46.52 60.61 -27.30
C THR A 913 45.70 59.99 -26.18
N VAL A 914 46.39 59.54 -25.13
CA VAL A 914 45.78 59.09 -23.86
C VAL A 914 45.91 60.25 -22.86
N GLY A 915 44.81 60.96 -22.64
CA GLY A 915 44.74 62.15 -21.78
C GLY A 915 44.09 61.87 -20.41
N PRO A 916 44.08 62.85 -19.49
CA PRO A 916 43.45 62.67 -18.18
C PRO A 916 41.94 62.43 -18.30
N SER A 917 41.44 61.45 -17.55
CA SER A 917 40.00 61.19 -17.41
C SER A 917 39.30 62.34 -16.67
N ALA A 918 38.03 62.58 -16.97
CA ALA A 918 37.17 63.50 -16.21
C ALA A 918 36.30 62.73 -15.19
N PRO A 919 36.25 63.13 -13.91
CA PRO A 919 37.01 64.21 -13.27
C PRO A 919 38.50 63.86 -13.11
N ALA A 920 39.36 64.89 -13.07
CA ALA A 920 40.81 64.72 -12.98
C ALA A 920 41.22 63.87 -11.76
N GLY A 921 42.20 62.99 -11.94
CA GLY A 921 42.66 62.05 -10.91
C GLY A 921 41.97 60.68 -10.93
N THR A 922 41.01 60.46 -11.84
CA THR A 922 40.29 59.17 -11.97
C THR A 922 40.92 58.18 -12.95
N GLY A 923 42.08 58.51 -13.54
CA GLY A 923 42.78 57.70 -14.54
C GLY A 923 43.02 58.43 -15.84
N TRP A 924 43.32 57.66 -16.89
CA TRP A 924 43.62 58.17 -18.22
C TRP A 924 42.68 57.55 -19.26
N VAL A 925 42.26 58.31 -20.26
CA VAL A 925 41.36 57.87 -21.32
C VAL A 925 41.89 58.30 -22.68
N GLY A 926 41.87 57.37 -23.64
CA GLY A 926 42.13 57.64 -25.05
C GLY A 926 41.07 57.01 -25.94
N HIS A 927 40.76 57.67 -27.04
CA HIS A 927 39.83 57.18 -28.06
C HIS A 927 40.56 57.07 -29.39
N VAL A 928 40.33 55.98 -30.13
CA VAL A 928 40.86 55.78 -31.47
C VAL A 928 39.79 55.20 -32.37
N ASP A 929 39.58 55.83 -33.52
CA ASP A 929 38.69 55.30 -34.54
C ASP A 929 39.38 54.16 -35.28
N LEU A 930 38.63 53.09 -35.52
CA LEU A 930 39.06 51.87 -36.16
C LEU A 930 38.21 51.63 -37.41
N ASP A 931 38.80 51.01 -38.43
CA ASP A 931 38.06 50.46 -39.57
C ASP A 931 38.60 49.06 -39.85
N TRP A 932 38.66 48.26 -38.79
CA TRP A 932 39.19 46.89 -38.86
C TRP A 932 38.06 45.90 -39.04
N THR A 933 38.28 44.93 -39.92
CA THR A 933 37.45 43.72 -40.00
C THR A 933 38.31 42.53 -39.61
N VAL A 934 38.00 41.93 -38.47
CA VAL A 934 38.69 40.78 -37.88
C VAL A 934 37.84 39.55 -38.11
N LEU A 935 38.39 38.50 -38.72
CA LEU A 935 37.69 37.21 -38.83
C LEU A 935 37.95 36.38 -37.56
N LEU A 936 36.91 36.16 -36.75
CA LEU A 936 37.01 35.39 -35.51
C LEU A 936 36.25 34.07 -35.64
N GLY A 937 36.98 32.95 -35.57
CA GLY A 937 36.40 31.63 -35.33
C GLY A 937 35.80 31.53 -33.92
N ALA A 938 34.93 30.54 -33.70
CA ALA A 938 34.27 30.35 -32.41
C ALA A 938 35.26 30.14 -31.24
N ARG A 939 36.47 29.66 -31.53
CA ARG A 939 37.55 29.39 -30.55
C ARG A 939 38.71 30.36 -30.64
N ASP A 940 38.64 31.37 -31.51
CA ASP A 940 39.71 32.34 -31.64
C ASP A 940 39.63 33.37 -30.51
N GLU A 941 40.69 33.47 -29.72
CA GLU A 941 40.84 34.56 -28.76
C GLU A 941 41.34 35.83 -29.44
N LEU A 942 40.89 37.00 -28.99
CA LEU A 942 41.37 38.27 -29.51
C LEU A 942 42.33 38.90 -28.50
N SER A 943 43.62 38.92 -28.84
CA SER A 943 44.65 39.52 -27.98
C SER A 943 44.98 40.93 -28.45
N GLY A 944 45.30 41.83 -27.53
CA GLY A 944 45.68 43.20 -27.88
C GLY A 944 46.61 43.83 -26.87
N ARG A 945 47.31 44.87 -27.33
CA ARG A 945 48.19 45.69 -26.49
C ARG A 945 48.17 47.14 -26.91
N VAL A 946 48.28 48.03 -25.94
CA VAL A 946 48.43 49.47 -26.15
C VAL A 946 49.90 49.80 -25.93
N VAL A 947 50.54 50.42 -26.91
CA VAL A 947 51.99 50.68 -26.93
C VAL A 947 52.22 52.18 -27.07
N ALA A 948 53.03 52.77 -26.19
CA ALA A 948 53.44 54.17 -26.27
C ALA A 948 54.40 54.42 -27.45
N ALA A 949 54.62 55.69 -27.82
CA ALA A 949 55.50 56.08 -28.91
C ALA A 949 56.96 55.62 -28.73
N ASP A 950 57.40 55.45 -27.48
CA ASP A 950 58.72 54.94 -27.09
C ASP A 950 58.84 53.41 -27.14
N GLY A 951 57.76 52.70 -27.46
CA GLY A 951 57.71 51.23 -27.52
C GLY A 951 57.28 50.55 -26.22
N ARG A 952 57.03 51.29 -25.13
CA ARG A 952 56.57 50.73 -23.85
C ARG A 952 55.12 50.25 -23.95
N VAL A 953 54.85 49.05 -23.46
CA VAL A 953 53.47 48.51 -23.40
C VAL A 953 52.75 49.10 -22.20
N LEU A 954 51.68 49.85 -22.46
CA LEU A 954 50.85 50.52 -21.45
C LEU A 954 49.72 49.63 -20.91
N LEU A 955 49.22 48.69 -21.73
CA LEU A 955 48.16 47.76 -21.36
C LEU A 955 48.22 46.52 -22.24
N ARG A 956 48.04 45.33 -21.66
CA ARG A 956 47.76 44.09 -22.40
C ARG A 956 46.34 43.64 -22.12
N PHE A 957 45.68 43.03 -23.08
CA PHE A 957 44.34 42.47 -22.88
C PHE A 957 44.12 41.27 -23.78
N THR A 958 43.24 40.39 -23.33
CA THR A 958 42.72 39.26 -24.12
C THR A 958 41.21 39.25 -23.97
N ALA A 959 40.51 39.20 -25.09
CA ALA A 959 39.10 38.87 -25.10
C ALA A 959 38.96 37.35 -25.28
N PRO A 960 38.11 36.69 -24.47
CA PRO A 960 37.86 35.27 -24.62
C PRO A 960 37.28 34.95 -26.01
N SER A 961 37.37 33.69 -26.41
CA SER A 961 36.69 33.20 -27.62
C SER A 961 35.16 33.18 -27.43
N LEU A 962 34.38 33.07 -28.51
CA LEU A 962 32.92 32.90 -28.40
C LEU A 962 32.54 31.66 -27.58
N ALA A 963 33.30 30.56 -27.72
CA ALA A 963 33.17 29.35 -26.93
C ALA A 963 33.36 29.61 -25.42
N ASP A 964 34.27 30.52 -25.06
CA ASP A 964 34.60 30.88 -23.68
C ASP A 964 33.79 32.10 -23.17
N GLY A 965 32.79 32.56 -23.93
CA GLY A 965 31.89 33.66 -23.52
C GLY A 965 32.30 35.05 -24.00
N GLY A 966 33.26 35.14 -24.93
CA GLY A 966 33.61 36.37 -25.63
C GLY A 966 32.73 36.60 -26.84
N GLY A 967 31.55 37.16 -26.62
CA GLY A 967 30.74 37.69 -27.72
C GLY A 967 30.46 39.18 -27.56
N PRO A 968 29.49 39.73 -28.30
CA PRO A 968 29.36 41.17 -28.50
C PRO A 968 29.33 42.02 -27.22
N GLY A 969 28.67 41.56 -26.14
CA GLY A 969 28.67 42.27 -24.86
C GLY A 969 30.03 42.27 -24.15
N THR A 970 30.82 41.21 -24.31
CA THR A 970 32.16 41.06 -23.70
C THR A 970 33.19 41.94 -24.39
N PHE A 971 33.15 42.06 -25.73
CA PHE A 971 34.03 42.98 -26.47
C PHE A 971 33.74 44.46 -26.15
N GLY A 972 32.50 44.75 -25.74
CA GLY A 972 32.09 46.05 -25.22
C GLY A 972 32.83 46.49 -23.95
N ARG A 973 33.44 45.59 -23.17
CA ARG A 973 34.23 46.00 -22.00
C ARG A 973 35.22 44.96 -21.53
N LEU A 974 36.41 44.97 -22.11
CA LEU A 974 37.53 44.13 -21.67
C LEU A 974 38.21 44.77 -20.46
N ARG A 975 38.35 44.00 -19.38
CA ARG A 975 39.04 44.42 -18.14
C ARG A 975 40.27 43.55 -17.91
N PRO A 976 41.47 44.02 -18.26
CA PRO A 976 42.70 43.28 -18.00
C PRO A 976 43.06 43.23 -16.52
N ALA A 977 43.90 42.25 -16.17
CA ALA A 977 44.43 42.12 -14.80
C ALA A 977 45.25 43.35 -14.36
N ASP A 978 45.85 44.08 -15.31
CA ASP A 978 46.75 45.22 -15.06
C ASP A 978 46.02 46.52 -14.63
N GLY A 979 44.73 46.46 -14.29
CA GLY A 979 43.98 47.58 -13.71
C GLY A 979 43.44 48.63 -14.70
N GLY A 980 43.51 48.36 -16.01
CA GLY A 980 42.91 49.18 -17.07
C GLY A 980 41.59 48.61 -17.62
N SER A 981 41.05 49.23 -18.68
CA SER A 981 39.97 48.64 -19.47
C SER A 981 40.03 49.07 -20.93
N VAL A 982 39.65 48.18 -21.85
CA VAL A 982 39.48 48.48 -23.27
C VAL A 982 38.03 48.23 -23.66
N HIS A 983 37.39 49.23 -24.23
CA HIS A 983 36.06 49.10 -24.82
C HIS A 983 36.22 49.12 -26.34
N LEU A 984 35.94 48.00 -26.99
CA LEU A 984 35.90 47.89 -28.45
C LEU A 984 34.47 48.09 -28.93
N LYS A 985 34.23 49.12 -29.72
CA LYS A 985 32.93 49.38 -30.34
C LYS A 985 32.79 48.53 -31.59
N ALA A 986 32.01 47.46 -31.46
CA ALA A 986 31.53 46.63 -32.56
C ALA A 986 30.57 47.41 -33.48
N GLY A 987 30.73 47.28 -34.80
CA GLY A 987 29.78 47.84 -35.76
C GLY A 987 28.42 47.14 -35.71
N ALA A 988 27.36 47.89 -36.03
CA ALA A 988 25.97 47.41 -35.96
C ALA A 988 25.72 46.14 -36.79
N GLY A 989 26.45 45.98 -37.90
CA GLY A 989 26.33 44.81 -38.78
C GLY A 989 26.88 43.51 -38.19
N TRP A 990 27.74 43.56 -37.17
CA TRP A 990 28.23 42.32 -36.53
C TRP A 990 27.13 41.60 -35.75
N TRP A 991 26.23 42.37 -35.12
CA TRP A 991 25.10 41.80 -34.40
C TRP A 991 24.20 40.95 -35.31
N SER A 992 24.16 41.27 -36.60
CA SER A 992 23.44 40.54 -37.67
C SER A 992 24.29 39.56 -38.48
N ALA A 993 25.61 39.45 -38.25
CA ALA A 993 26.51 38.65 -39.10
C ALA A 993 26.48 37.15 -38.79
N LEU A 994 25.81 36.73 -37.71
CA LEU A 994 25.63 35.32 -37.39
C LEU A 994 24.55 34.70 -38.27
N GLU A 995 24.97 34.00 -39.33
CA GLU A 995 24.08 33.22 -40.19
C GLU A 995 23.77 31.86 -39.57
N VAL A 996 22.68 31.79 -38.81
CA VAL A 996 22.20 30.52 -38.25
C VAL A 996 21.21 29.86 -39.23
N PRO A 997 21.42 28.60 -39.65
CA PRO A 997 20.49 27.90 -40.52
C PRO A 997 19.08 27.83 -39.90
N ALA A 998 18.06 27.83 -40.75
CA ALA A 998 16.70 27.65 -40.26
C ALA A 998 16.52 26.21 -39.79
N PRO A 999 15.90 25.97 -38.62
CA PRO A 999 15.50 24.62 -38.28
C PRO A 999 14.60 24.11 -39.40
N ALA A 1000 14.80 22.87 -39.84
CA ALA A 1000 13.97 22.26 -40.86
C ALA A 1000 12.57 22.06 -40.26
N VAL A 1001 11.66 23.01 -40.52
CA VAL A 1001 10.27 22.92 -40.09
C VAL A 1001 9.55 21.97 -41.04
N ASN A 1002 9.76 20.67 -40.84
CA ASN A 1002 8.85 19.67 -41.40
C ASN A 1002 7.63 19.63 -40.48
N PHE A 1003 6.54 20.23 -40.93
CA PHE A 1003 5.20 20.01 -40.38
C PHE A 1003 4.70 18.60 -40.67
#